data_AF-A0A5J4VF73-F1
#
_entry.id   AF-A0A5J4VF73-F1
#
_cell.length_a   1.000
_cell.length_b   1.000
_cell.length_c   1.000
_cell.angle_alpha   90.00
_cell.angle_beta   90.00
_cell.angle_gamma   90.00
#
_symmetry.space_group_name_H-M   'P 1'
#
loop_
_entity.id
_entity.type
_entity.pdbx_description
1 polymer ?
#
loop_
_entity_poly.entity_id
_entity_poly.type
_entity_poly.pdbx_seq_one_letter_code
_entity_poly.pdbx_strand_id
1 'polypeptide(L)'
;MQDGVANQNGGVINANLVSSLSKLDIISCSFIECKSTNRGGALFLYVGNEAESTLRNLSFDQCEAQNSGGAIFIDINYGGKLTISGSSFSKCESLFGGSLYIVLESGGQMTINGSCLFTDCKTTSVTGQGGAIFAIISNDNSELVLEDSITFEKCSSVNGGGMSLAIQGKVKFTIFGTCQLTNCSSEQEGGGISMNIQYSNYDIQLLGSVQFEECKSGLYGGGLYIYSLDNGLITINQISFQNCNSTSYGGGFYSSLRYGAQMAVNQISFSNCNSTFGGGLNLFTQHSGSITNITGELQFEKCNAGLDGGGLCIIIEDSGIIEIRKASFTDCTSSDRGGGLFANISTGQFMISGTASFKNCNCSRYGGGLFVRSEMGIVNISPINQILVYNCSSENTGGGFYCVVESQGQISLNNTKFSSCISHYSGGGLLGIVYTGGQLILDQQCEFYKCESENGGGIHISIDLAAQCSFIIKDAQIHECKALNSTDSQQYSRSGFGGGMILFGYGDYDPAIEQIDLHGMKIYNNSADNLGQSLFVVMPQVAEFCKYGILGEYVKGNYSDTYSDERELVGISMNLTTFESSTQEQIEQQSQLLEPLWRILGILKSAQVIVNVSNSNGKLIFRLEGQKMIPGYLNVKIFELRNKTKEEIDQVQKEIKYKHNKNNLKSLKGTTQKSQITPKHQTDNQQQIFISSNLKIKQELHNYENEIIYPPEDGSSSPIQIKGEIPNDQKATFGMNEYKWLSYKEKVYAVLISNDRNIFTGKNGTEIEEDENAAVQLEVIIEDDVEKEEEEKDDKTEGK
;
A
#
# COMPACT_ATOMS: atom_id res chain seq x y z
N MET A 1 23.92 62.46 1.07
CA MET A 1 24.23 63.60 0.18
C MET A 1 22.92 64.39 0.03
N GLN A 2 22.91 65.71 0.14
CA GLN A 2 21.69 66.55 0.19
C GLN A 2 20.77 66.38 -1.04
N ASP A 3 19.47 66.57 -0.83
CA ASP A 3 18.42 66.65 -1.85
C ASP A 3 18.85 67.48 -3.07
N GLY A 4 18.74 66.90 -4.28
CA GLY A 4 18.67 67.69 -5.51
C GLY A 4 19.52 67.23 -6.71
N VAL A 5 20.39 66.22 -6.60
CA VAL A 5 21.05 65.62 -7.78
C VAL A 5 21.09 64.10 -7.63
N ALA A 6 20.11 63.41 -8.23
CA ALA A 6 20.16 61.96 -8.38
C ALA A 6 20.90 61.65 -9.68
N ASN A 7 22.13 61.13 -9.58
CA ASN A 7 22.82 60.54 -10.73
C ASN A 7 21.92 59.48 -11.37
N GLN A 8 22.07 59.25 -12.67
CA GLN A 8 21.35 58.17 -13.33
C GLN A 8 21.71 56.82 -12.71
N ASN A 9 23.00 56.55 -12.57
CA ASN A 9 23.51 55.33 -11.96
C ASN A 9 24.47 55.69 -10.81
N GLY A 10 24.31 55.04 -9.65
CA GLY A 10 25.16 55.27 -8.49
C GLY A 10 24.95 56.67 -7.92
N GLY A 11 23.98 56.83 -7.01
CA GLY A 11 23.69 58.14 -6.42
C GLY A 11 24.89 58.79 -5.72
N VAL A 12 25.87 57.98 -5.30
CA VAL A 12 27.15 58.43 -4.74
C VAL A 12 28.34 57.97 -5.58
N ILE A 13 28.40 56.68 -5.91
CA ILE A 13 29.56 56.08 -6.60
C ILE A 13 29.09 55.33 -7.84
N ASN A 14 29.70 55.66 -8.98
CA ASN A 14 29.58 54.91 -10.22
C ASN A 14 31.00 54.46 -10.64
N ALA A 15 31.29 53.16 -10.48
CA ALA A 15 32.61 52.60 -10.70
C ALA A 15 32.60 51.53 -11.80
N ASN A 16 33.60 51.59 -12.67
CA ASN A 16 33.78 50.68 -13.79
C ASN A 16 35.21 50.09 -13.77
N LEU A 17 35.32 48.83 -13.36
CA LEU A 17 36.59 48.11 -13.17
C LEU A 17 36.78 47.12 -14.33
N VAL A 18 37.58 47.50 -15.33
CA VAL A 18 37.70 46.77 -16.62
C VAL A 18 39.07 46.13 -16.86
N SER A 19 39.90 46.04 -15.83
CA SER A 19 41.25 45.47 -15.92
C SER A 19 41.50 44.58 -14.71
N SER A 20 42.28 43.52 -14.88
CA SER A 20 42.66 42.61 -13.78
C SER A 20 43.46 43.31 -12.66
N LEU A 21 43.98 44.51 -12.92
CA LEU A 21 44.64 45.36 -11.93
C LEU A 21 43.68 46.34 -11.21
N SER A 22 42.44 46.47 -11.69
CA SER A 22 41.44 47.36 -11.10
C SER A 22 40.92 46.78 -9.79
N LYS A 23 40.93 47.60 -8.74
CA LYS A 23 40.44 47.23 -7.41
C LYS A 23 39.69 48.38 -6.79
N LEU A 24 38.55 48.10 -6.18
CA LEU A 24 37.81 49.02 -5.34
C LEU A 24 37.52 48.37 -3.98
N ASP A 25 38.06 48.96 -2.93
CA ASP A 25 37.74 48.57 -1.55
C ASP A 25 36.97 49.70 -0.87
N ILE A 26 35.76 49.42 -0.39
CA ILE A 26 34.97 50.35 0.43
C ILE A 26 34.75 49.69 1.78
N ILE A 27 35.22 50.34 2.84
CA ILE A 27 35.25 49.76 4.17
C ILE A 27 34.65 50.73 5.18
N SER A 28 33.77 50.24 6.05
CA SER A 28 33.26 50.99 7.21
C SER A 28 32.58 52.32 6.85
N CYS A 29 31.83 52.35 5.74
CA CYS A 29 31.09 53.52 5.28
C CYS A 29 29.58 53.36 5.50
N SER A 30 28.88 54.49 5.67
CA SER A 30 27.42 54.55 5.78
C SER A 30 26.84 55.38 4.63
N PHE A 31 25.88 54.81 3.92
CA PHE A 31 25.12 55.43 2.85
C PHE A 31 23.67 55.57 3.33
N ILE A 32 23.23 56.80 3.51
CA ILE A 32 21.93 57.12 4.09
C ILE A 32 21.17 57.97 3.07
N GLU A 33 19.94 57.56 2.77
CA GLU A 33 19.01 58.28 1.89
C GLU A 33 19.61 58.58 0.50
N CYS A 34 20.48 57.68 0.00
CA CYS A 34 21.12 57.85 -1.30
C CYS A 34 20.15 57.45 -2.41
N LYS A 35 20.03 58.30 -3.45
CA LYS A 35 19.05 58.10 -4.53
C LYS A 35 19.69 58.15 -5.92
N SER A 36 19.17 57.31 -6.82
CA SER A 36 19.48 57.36 -8.27
C SER A 36 18.20 57.29 -9.12
N THR A 37 18.23 57.87 -10.32
CA THR A 37 17.08 57.82 -11.25
C THR A 37 17.02 56.54 -12.09
N ASN A 38 17.93 55.59 -11.90
CA ASN A 38 17.90 54.32 -12.62
C ASN A 38 18.47 53.18 -11.77
N ARG A 39 19.79 53.10 -11.58
CA ARG A 39 20.45 51.91 -11.01
C ARG A 39 21.37 52.26 -9.85
N GLY A 40 21.22 51.54 -8.73
CA GLY A 40 22.11 51.67 -7.59
C GLY A 40 21.91 52.99 -6.86
N GLY A 41 21.00 53.03 -5.86
CA GLY A 41 20.69 54.27 -5.16
C GLY A 41 21.91 54.90 -4.50
N ALA A 42 22.84 54.10 -4.00
CA ALA A 42 24.14 54.55 -3.53
C ALA A 42 25.26 54.20 -4.53
N LEU A 43 25.36 52.94 -4.94
CA LEU A 43 26.50 52.42 -5.71
C LEU A 43 26.05 51.75 -7.01
N PHE A 44 26.73 52.07 -8.10
CA PHE A 44 26.72 51.29 -9.34
C PHE A 44 28.13 50.72 -9.56
N LEU A 45 28.23 49.41 -9.70
CA LEU A 45 29.50 48.69 -9.86
C LEU A 45 29.46 47.80 -11.09
N TYR A 46 30.42 48.02 -11.99
CA TYR A 46 30.81 47.03 -13.01
C TYR A 46 32.18 46.45 -12.64
N VAL A 47 32.28 45.13 -12.55
CA VAL A 47 33.51 44.38 -12.22
C VAL A 47 33.79 43.36 -13.31
N GLY A 48 34.77 43.64 -14.17
CA GLY A 48 35.09 42.85 -15.35
C GLY A 48 36.56 42.45 -15.44
N ASN A 49 36.85 41.54 -16.37
CA ASN A 49 38.21 41.17 -16.78
C ASN A 49 39.10 40.76 -15.60
N GLU A 50 38.62 39.80 -14.81
CA GLU A 50 39.32 39.26 -13.62
C GLU A 50 39.62 40.29 -12.52
N ALA A 51 39.02 41.49 -12.57
CA ALA A 51 39.12 42.48 -11.50
C ALA A 51 38.52 41.91 -10.20
N GLU A 52 39.13 42.24 -9.06
CA GLU A 52 38.67 41.79 -7.74
C GLU A 52 38.40 42.99 -6.85
N SER A 53 37.29 43.00 -6.11
CA SER A 53 36.90 44.11 -5.24
C SER A 53 36.20 43.65 -3.97
N THR A 54 36.22 44.49 -2.94
CA THR A 54 35.65 44.15 -1.63
C THR A 54 34.87 45.32 -1.03
N LEU A 55 33.64 45.04 -0.59
CA LEU A 55 32.81 45.93 0.20
C LEU A 55 32.66 45.34 1.60
N ARG A 56 33.10 46.04 2.64
CA ARG A 56 33.13 45.49 4.01
C ARG A 56 32.57 46.43 5.05
N ASN A 57 31.77 45.91 5.97
CA ASN A 57 31.24 46.64 7.12
C ASN A 57 30.48 47.89 6.69
N LEU A 58 29.67 47.79 5.64
CA LEU A 58 28.91 48.91 5.10
C LEU A 58 27.50 48.96 5.68
N SER A 59 26.95 50.17 5.81
CA SER A 59 25.55 50.36 6.16
C SER A 59 24.84 51.12 5.05
N PHE A 60 23.74 50.57 4.55
CA PHE A 60 22.83 51.21 3.61
C PHE A 60 21.48 51.38 4.29
N ASP A 61 21.05 52.62 4.52
CA ASP A 61 19.75 52.92 5.12
C ASP A 61 18.94 53.82 4.19
N GLN A 62 17.71 53.40 3.89
CA GLN A 62 16.75 54.16 3.09
C GLN A 62 17.28 54.57 1.70
N CYS A 63 18.12 53.72 1.09
CA CYS A 63 18.62 53.96 -0.26
C CYS A 63 17.59 53.57 -1.32
N GLU A 64 17.49 54.35 -2.39
CA GLU A 64 16.42 54.21 -3.39
C GLU A 64 16.98 54.28 -4.83
N ALA A 65 16.54 53.37 -5.69
CA ALA A 65 16.77 53.45 -7.13
C ALA A 65 15.44 53.29 -7.87
N GLN A 66 15.19 54.13 -8.88
CA GLN A 66 13.93 54.06 -9.63
C GLN A 66 13.75 52.77 -10.44
N ASN A 67 14.80 51.98 -10.69
CA ASN A 67 14.70 50.75 -11.47
C ASN A 67 15.33 49.54 -10.76
N SER A 68 16.64 49.55 -10.50
CA SER A 68 17.32 48.32 -10.07
C SER A 68 18.34 48.57 -8.96
N GLY A 69 18.26 47.77 -7.89
CA GLY A 69 19.23 47.80 -6.78
C GLY A 69 19.09 49.08 -5.96
N GLY A 70 18.18 49.09 -4.99
CA GLY A 70 17.90 50.31 -4.21
C GLY A 70 19.13 50.83 -3.48
N ALA A 71 20.01 49.96 -2.99
CA ALA A 71 21.31 50.33 -2.48
C ALA A 71 22.40 50.21 -3.56
N ILE A 72 22.55 49.01 -4.15
CA ILE A 72 23.66 48.69 -5.04
C ILE A 72 23.16 47.97 -6.28
N PHE A 73 23.59 48.45 -7.45
CA PHE A 73 23.54 47.70 -8.70
C PHE A 73 24.92 47.12 -9.01
N ILE A 74 24.98 45.83 -9.31
CA ILE A 74 26.20 45.05 -9.49
C ILE A 74 26.12 44.30 -10.81
N ASP A 75 27.13 44.48 -11.65
CA ASP A 75 27.32 43.75 -12.90
C ASP A 75 28.75 43.17 -12.91
N ILE A 76 28.85 41.85 -12.86
CA ILE A 76 30.11 41.12 -12.81
C ILE A 76 30.22 40.23 -14.04
N ASN A 77 31.30 40.44 -14.78
CA ASN A 77 31.49 39.85 -16.09
C ASN A 77 32.93 39.38 -16.30
N TYR A 78 33.16 38.51 -17.28
CA TYR A 78 34.51 38.11 -17.73
C TYR A 78 35.48 37.75 -16.58
N GLY A 79 35.06 36.86 -15.68
CA GLY A 79 35.88 36.39 -14.55
C GLY A 79 36.06 37.37 -13.38
N GLY A 80 35.41 38.54 -13.41
CA GLY A 80 35.44 39.50 -12.31
C GLY A 80 34.92 38.91 -10.99
N LYS A 81 35.32 39.49 -9.86
CA LYS A 81 34.96 39.00 -8.52
C LYS A 81 34.61 40.13 -7.55
N LEU A 82 33.54 39.94 -6.78
CA LEU A 82 33.14 40.86 -5.72
C LEU A 82 32.80 40.14 -4.42
N THR A 83 33.31 40.64 -3.30
CA THR A 83 32.90 40.20 -1.97
C THR A 83 32.18 41.33 -1.23
N ILE A 84 30.99 41.05 -0.70
CA ILE A 84 30.29 41.92 0.28
C ILE A 84 30.31 41.22 1.64
N SER A 85 30.84 41.90 2.65
CA SER A 85 31.10 41.29 3.96
C SER A 85 30.57 42.17 5.11
N GLY A 86 29.88 41.57 6.06
CA GLY A 86 29.43 42.20 7.32
C GLY A 86 28.67 43.51 7.14
N SER A 87 27.85 43.58 6.09
CA SER A 87 27.15 44.80 5.71
C SER A 87 25.65 44.70 6.01
N SER A 88 25.04 45.83 6.36
CA SER A 88 23.61 45.93 6.66
C SER A 88 22.87 46.79 5.63
N PHE A 89 21.69 46.34 5.26
CA PHE A 89 20.79 47.01 4.32
C PHE A 89 19.42 47.15 4.99
N SER A 90 18.96 48.38 5.15
CA SER A 90 17.74 48.71 5.87
C SER A 90 16.86 49.59 4.99
N LYS A 91 15.59 49.18 4.81
CA LYS A 91 14.54 49.98 4.13
C LYS A 91 14.94 50.46 2.74
N CYS A 92 15.73 49.65 2.02
CA CYS A 92 16.12 49.98 0.66
C CYS A 92 15.02 49.57 -0.33
N GLU A 93 14.81 50.40 -1.35
CA GLU A 93 13.68 50.24 -2.28
C GLU A 93 14.10 50.41 -3.75
N SER A 94 13.56 49.55 -4.62
CA SER A 94 13.64 49.71 -6.09
C SER A 94 12.54 48.91 -6.81
N LEU A 95 12.49 48.92 -8.16
CA LEU A 95 11.56 48.03 -8.88
C LEU A 95 12.03 46.56 -8.86
N PHE A 96 13.35 46.32 -8.85
CA PHE A 96 13.95 44.99 -8.85
C PHE A 96 15.19 44.95 -7.94
N GLY A 97 15.19 44.03 -6.97
CA GLY A 97 16.25 43.98 -5.96
C GLY A 97 16.16 45.19 -5.04
N GLY A 98 15.32 45.13 -4.00
CA GLY A 98 15.07 46.29 -3.14
C GLY A 98 16.36 46.85 -2.54
N SER A 99 17.33 46.00 -2.18
CA SER A 99 18.70 46.41 -1.85
C SER A 99 19.68 46.17 -2.98
N LEU A 100 19.80 44.94 -3.43
CA LEU A 100 20.84 44.50 -4.36
C LEU A 100 20.20 43.99 -5.65
N TYR A 101 20.69 44.50 -6.78
CA TYR A 101 20.47 43.89 -8.09
C TYR A 101 21.80 43.39 -8.62
N ILE A 102 21.90 42.09 -8.88
CA ILE A 102 23.14 41.39 -9.21
C ILE A 102 22.99 40.75 -10.59
N VAL A 103 23.97 40.99 -11.46
CA VAL A 103 24.14 40.28 -12.74
C VAL A 103 25.50 39.61 -12.73
N LEU A 104 25.53 38.29 -12.87
CA LEU A 104 26.74 37.49 -13.00
C LEU A 104 26.72 36.79 -14.36
N GLU A 105 27.63 37.16 -15.24
CA GLU A 105 27.78 36.48 -16.53
C GLU A 105 29.24 36.18 -16.87
N SER A 106 29.45 35.25 -17.82
CA SER A 106 30.77 34.95 -18.39
C SER A 106 31.86 34.69 -17.34
N GLY A 107 31.55 33.87 -16.34
CA GLY A 107 32.48 33.51 -15.26
C GLY A 107 32.54 34.50 -14.09
N GLY A 108 31.61 35.46 -14.01
CA GLY A 108 31.53 36.41 -12.90
C GLY A 108 31.21 35.71 -11.57
N GLN A 109 31.89 36.12 -10.49
CA GLN A 109 31.77 35.50 -9.18
C GLN A 109 31.43 36.52 -8.10
N MET A 110 30.49 36.18 -7.23
CA MET A 110 30.12 37.02 -6.10
C MET A 110 29.98 36.22 -4.81
N THR A 111 30.48 36.79 -3.72
CA THR A 111 30.34 36.24 -2.37
C THR A 111 29.70 37.27 -1.43
N ILE A 112 28.68 36.85 -0.68
CA ILE A 112 28.08 37.62 0.41
C ILE A 112 28.35 36.86 1.72
N ASN A 113 29.05 37.49 2.67
CA ASN A 113 29.53 36.83 3.88
C ASN A 113 29.60 37.74 5.12
N GLY A 114 30.16 37.23 6.21
CA GLY A 114 30.53 38.03 7.38
C GLY A 114 29.38 38.61 8.21
N SER A 115 28.22 37.95 8.29
CA SER A 115 27.05 38.45 9.04
C SER A 115 26.30 39.60 8.35
N CYS A 116 25.99 39.46 7.05
CA CYS A 116 25.17 40.46 6.35
C CYS A 116 23.69 40.39 6.79
N LEU A 117 23.06 41.57 6.87
CA LEU A 117 21.67 41.74 7.33
C LEU A 117 20.86 42.57 6.33
N PHE A 118 19.69 42.08 5.95
CA PHE A 118 18.71 42.79 5.13
C PHE A 118 17.40 42.94 5.91
N THR A 119 16.96 44.17 6.15
CA THR A 119 15.77 44.47 6.97
C THR A 119 14.84 45.41 6.24
N ASP A 120 13.54 45.09 6.21
CA ASP A 120 12.47 45.93 5.62
C ASP A 120 12.75 46.36 4.17
N CYS A 121 13.52 45.58 3.41
CA CYS A 121 13.84 45.88 2.02
C CYS A 121 12.69 45.40 1.12
N LYS A 122 12.31 46.21 0.12
CA LYS A 122 11.17 45.84 -0.73
C LYS A 122 11.29 46.28 -2.18
N THR A 123 10.53 45.61 -3.03
CA THR A 123 10.29 46.09 -4.40
C THR A 123 9.00 46.89 -4.49
N THR A 124 8.96 47.91 -5.35
CA THR A 124 7.78 48.77 -5.56
C THR A 124 7.01 48.46 -6.85
N SER A 125 7.51 47.52 -7.67
CA SER A 125 6.90 47.09 -8.93
C SER A 125 5.89 45.96 -8.73
N VAL A 126 4.81 45.95 -9.52
CA VAL A 126 3.86 44.82 -9.65
C VAL A 126 4.45 43.58 -10.34
N THR A 127 5.70 43.67 -10.80
CA THR A 127 6.49 42.54 -11.31
C THR A 127 7.80 42.38 -10.54
N GLY A 128 7.89 43.00 -9.35
CA GLY A 128 9.13 43.12 -8.59
C GLY A 128 9.71 41.79 -8.14
N GLN A 129 11.01 41.63 -8.35
CA GLN A 129 11.76 40.42 -8.00
C GLN A 129 12.72 40.75 -6.86
N GLY A 130 12.77 39.91 -5.83
CA GLY A 130 13.78 39.99 -4.78
C GLY A 130 13.63 41.20 -3.87
N GLY A 131 12.90 41.07 -2.77
CA GLY A 131 12.64 42.21 -1.87
C GLY A 131 13.93 42.79 -1.28
N ALA A 132 14.90 41.95 -0.95
CA ALA A 132 16.26 42.40 -0.68
C ALA A 132 17.18 42.20 -1.89
N ILE A 133 17.26 40.98 -2.43
CA ILE A 133 18.22 40.61 -3.47
C ILE A 133 17.50 40.07 -4.69
N PHE A 134 17.77 40.64 -5.86
CA PHE A 134 17.50 39.98 -7.12
C PHE A 134 18.80 39.68 -7.85
N ALA A 135 19.03 38.42 -8.21
CA ALA A 135 20.22 38.02 -8.94
C ALA A 135 19.88 37.27 -10.23
N ILE A 136 20.59 37.62 -11.30
CA ILE A 136 20.62 36.90 -12.56
C ILE A 136 22.00 36.24 -12.66
N ILE A 137 22.02 34.91 -12.73
CA ILE A 137 23.24 34.11 -12.84
C ILE A 137 23.17 33.36 -14.17
N SER A 138 23.96 33.78 -15.14
CA SER A 138 23.90 33.27 -16.50
C SER A 138 25.30 32.92 -17.05
N ASN A 139 25.33 32.10 -18.09
CA ASN A 139 26.56 31.72 -18.83
C ASN A 139 27.60 30.92 -18.02
N ASP A 140 28.53 30.30 -18.73
CA ASP A 140 29.43 29.31 -18.13
C ASP A 140 30.29 29.87 -16.98
N ASN A 141 30.31 29.11 -15.87
CA ASN A 141 31.15 29.32 -14.69
C ASN A 141 30.82 30.55 -13.83
N SER A 142 29.65 31.16 -14.00
CA SER A 142 29.17 32.21 -13.10
C SER A 142 28.72 31.61 -11.76
N GLU A 143 29.06 32.26 -10.64
CA GLU A 143 28.83 31.73 -9.30
C GLU A 143 28.39 32.79 -8.28
N LEU A 144 27.28 32.53 -7.58
CA LEU A 144 26.87 33.30 -6.40
C LEU A 144 26.98 32.43 -5.14
N VAL A 145 27.69 32.95 -4.14
CA VAL A 145 27.92 32.30 -2.85
C VAL A 145 27.38 33.16 -1.72
N LEU A 146 26.54 32.56 -0.87
CA LEU A 146 26.16 33.09 0.44
C LEU A 146 26.81 32.21 1.50
N GLU A 147 27.61 32.81 2.39
CA GLU A 147 28.34 32.09 3.44
C GLU A 147 28.28 32.81 4.80
N ASP A 148 28.83 32.15 5.82
CA ASP A 148 28.80 32.57 7.23
C ASP A 148 27.38 32.66 7.81
N SER A 149 26.87 33.87 8.04
CA SER A 149 25.56 34.14 8.61
C SER A 149 24.89 35.22 7.76
N ILE A 150 23.72 34.93 7.19
CA ILE A 150 22.96 35.89 6.39
C ILE A 150 21.53 35.93 6.91
N THR A 151 21.00 37.13 7.14
CA THR A 151 19.65 37.31 7.68
C THR A 151 18.82 38.23 6.79
N PHE A 152 17.60 37.79 6.50
CA PHE A 152 16.56 38.58 5.84
C PHE A 152 15.37 38.72 6.80
N GLU A 153 15.00 39.94 7.13
CA GLU A 153 13.88 40.23 8.02
C GLU A 153 12.90 41.17 7.33
N LYS A 154 11.61 40.78 7.30
CA LYS A 154 10.50 41.63 6.81
C LYS A 154 10.67 42.16 5.38
N CYS A 155 11.43 41.45 4.56
CA CYS A 155 11.63 41.84 3.18
C CYS A 155 10.43 41.41 2.32
N SER A 156 10.06 42.22 1.31
CA SER A 156 8.86 41.94 0.50
C SER A 156 8.98 42.25 -1.00
N SER A 157 8.32 41.44 -1.82
CA SER A 157 8.31 41.61 -3.28
C SER A 157 7.12 40.89 -3.92
N VAL A 158 7.07 40.84 -5.26
CA VAL A 158 6.10 39.96 -5.95
C VAL A 158 6.59 38.51 -5.92
N ASN A 159 7.89 38.30 -6.13
CA ASN A 159 8.53 36.99 -6.09
C ASN A 159 9.84 37.05 -5.30
N GLY A 160 10.01 36.15 -4.33
CA GLY A 160 11.20 36.11 -3.49
C GLY A 160 11.26 37.29 -2.52
N GLY A 161 10.52 37.24 -1.41
CA GLY A 161 10.43 38.37 -0.47
C GLY A 161 11.79 38.75 0.10
N GLY A 162 12.63 37.77 0.44
CA GLY A 162 14.05 38.00 0.71
C GLY A 162 14.87 38.05 -0.58
N MET A 163 14.83 36.97 -1.37
CA MET A 163 15.69 36.81 -2.54
C MET A 163 14.96 36.17 -3.73
N SER A 164 15.21 36.68 -4.93
CA SER A 164 14.79 36.04 -6.19
C SER A 164 16.01 35.76 -7.08
N LEU A 165 16.03 34.59 -7.71
CA LEU A 165 17.11 34.11 -8.55
C LEU A 165 16.59 33.69 -9.92
N ALA A 166 17.18 34.24 -10.97
CA ALA A 166 17.06 33.76 -12.34
C ALA A 166 18.37 33.05 -12.74
N ILE A 167 18.32 31.73 -12.89
CA ILE A 167 19.48 30.86 -13.07
C ILE A 167 19.43 30.27 -14.48
N GLN A 168 20.47 30.51 -15.28
CA GLN A 168 20.51 30.17 -16.71
C GLN A 168 21.83 29.55 -17.16
N GLY A 169 21.82 28.25 -17.47
CA GLY A 169 22.96 27.53 -18.07
C GLY A 169 23.89 26.89 -17.03
N LYS A 170 25.17 26.74 -17.37
CA LYS A 170 26.17 26.06 -16.54
C LYS A 170 26.71 26.98 -15.44
N VAL A 171 25.87 27.19 -14.43
CA VAL A 171 26.11 28.12 -13.32
C VAL A 171 26.07 27.42 -11.97
N LYS A 172 26.57 28.10 -10.95
CA LYS A 172 26.54 27.60 -9.57
C LYS A 172 25.91 28.62 -8.61
N PHE A 173 25.00 28.14 -7.78
CA PHE A 173 24.48 28.92 -6.65
C PHE A 173 24.68 28.12 -5.37
N THR A 174 25.27 28.73 -4.35
CA THR A 174 25.58 28.04 -3.11
C THR A 174 25.20 28.87 -1.89
N ILE A 175 24.49 28.24 -0.96
CA ILE A 175 24.37 28.70 0.43
C ILE A 175 25.11 27.70 1.31
N PHE A 176 26.15 28.17 2.00
CA PHE A 176 26.74 27.46 3.12
C PHE A 176 26.74 28.34 4.38
N GLY A 177 26.93 27.75 5.57
CA GLY A 177 26.73 28.49 6.83
C GLY A 177 25.26 28.59 7.24
N THR A 178 24.85 29.66 7.92
CA THR A 178 23.49 29.87 8.42
C THR A 178 22.78 30.95 7.61
N CYS A 179 21.57 30.67 7.12
CA CYS A 179 20.73 31.65 6.43
C CYS A 179 19.35 31.69 7.07
N GLN A 180 18.94 32.85 7.59
CA GLN A 180 17.66 33.02 8.27
C GLN A 180 16.77 33.98 7.47
N LEU A 181 15.54 33.56 7.21
CA LEU A 181 14.51 34.36 6.56
C LEU A 181 13.30 34.43 7.49
N THR A 182 13.05 35.60 8.05
CA THR A 182 12.00 35.81 9.05
C THR A 182 11.02 36.86 8.55
N ASN A 183 9.73 36.55 8.59
CA ASN A 183 8.66 37.46 8.19
C ASN A 183 8.79 38.02 6.75
N CYS A 184 9.47 37.30 5.86
CA CYS A 184 9.57 37.69 4.47
C CYS A 184 8.26 37.35 3.74
N SER A 185 7.84 38.20 2.79
CA SER A 185 6.57 37.99 2.09
C SER A 185 6.66 38.23 0.59
N SER A 186 5.92 37.44 -0.17
CA SER A 186 5.76 37.65 -1.61
C SER A 186 4.31 37.63 -2.05
N GLU A 187 3.96 38.40 -3.08
CA GLU A 187 2.61 38.40 -3.65
C GLU A 187 2.28 37.12 -4.43
N GLN A 188 3.30 36.42 -4.95
CA GLN A 188 3.14 35.23 -5.77
C GLN A 188 3.97 34.06 -5.27
N GLU A 189 5.28 34.05 -5.51
CA GLU A 189 6.12 32.86 -5.33
C GLU A 189 7.22 33.10 -4.31
N GLY A 190 7.49 32.12 -3.44
CA GLY A 190 8.66 32.12 -2.55
C GLY A 190 8.67 33.29 -1.58
N GLY A 191 7.94 33.20 -0.46
CA GLY A 191 7.89 34.32 0.50
C GLY A 191 9.26 34.70 1.04
N GLY A 192 10.17 33.73 1.19
CA GLY A 192 11.58 33.95 1.44
C GLY A 192 12.41 33.97 0.16
N ILE A 193 12.53 32.83 -0.53
CA ILE A 193 13.36 32.65 -1.73
C ILE A 193 12.52 32.14 -2.89
N SER A 194 12.66 32.76 -4.06
CA SER A 194 12.14 32.25 -5.34
C SER A 194 13.28 31.94 -6.31
N MET A 195 13.24 30.77 -6.94
CA MET A 195 14.22 30.33 -7.95
C MET A 195 13.53 29.89 -9.24
N ASN A 196 13.88 30.55 -10.34
CA ASN A 196 13.52 30.16 -11.69
C ASN A 196 14.79 29.66 -12.42
N ILE A 197 14.80 28.39 -12.78
CA ILE A 197 15.98 27.67 -13.28
C ILE A 197 15.70 27.16 -14.69
N GLN A 198 16.53 27.61 -15.63
CA GLN A 198 16.41 27.30 -17.06
C GLN A 198 17.75 26.88 -17.64
N TYR A 199 17.70 26.12 -18.72
CA TYR A 199 18.83 25.50 -19.41
C TYR A 199 19.59 24.48 -18.56
N SER A 200 20.33 23.60 -19.23
CA SER A 200 20.94 22.45 -18.58
C SER A 200 22.28 22.77 -17.87
N ASN A 201 22.69 21.87 -16.99
CA ASN A 201 23.98 21.81 -16.28
C ASN A 201 24.19 22.83 -15.16
N TYR A 202 23.13 23.33 -14.54
CA TYR A 202 23.23 24.09 -13.28
C TYR A 202 23.57 23.17 -12.10
N ASP A 203 24.22 23.75 -11.08
CA ASP A 203 24.51 23.13 -9.80
C ASP A 203 24.05 24.07 -8.66
N ILE A 204 22.95 23.72 -8.00
CA ILE A 204 22.35 24.50 -6.92
C ILE A 204 22.56 23.76 -5.61
N GLN A 205 23.14 24.45 -4.63
CA GLN A 205 23.62 23.85 -3.38
C GLN A 205 23.13 24.65 -2.18
N LEU A 206 22.04 24.19 -1.56
CA LEU A 206 21.57 24.71 -0.27
C LEU A 206 22.13 23.80 0.84
N LEU A 207 23.40 24.00 1.18
CA LEU A 207 24.17 23.11 2.06
C LEU A 207 24.26 23.59 3.51
N GLY A 208 23.97 24.87 3.73
CA GLY A 208 23.94 25.50 5.05
C GLY A 208 22.66 25.21 5.85
N SER A 209 22.64 25.61 7.11
CA SER A 209 21.42 25.63 7.93
C SER A 209 20.54 26.79 7.49
N VAL A 210 19.51 26.49 6.67
CA VAL A 210 18.58 27.50 6.15
C VAL A 210 17.27 27.42 6.93
N GLN A 211 16.83 28.53 7.50
CA GLN A 211 15.64 28.61 8.34
C GLN A 211 14.66 29.63 7.77
N PHE A 212 13.42 29.21 7.56
CA PHE A 212 12.30 30.06 7.16
C PHE A 212 11.29 30.12 8.31
N GLU A 213 11.04 31.33 8.80
CA GLU A 213 10.10 31.57 9.89
C GLU A 213 9.08 32.63 9.47
N GLU A 214 7.79 32.32 9.63
CA GLU A 214 6.68 33.24 9.35
C GLU A 214 6.66 33.80 7.91
N CYS A 215 7.32 33.12 6.98
CA CYS A 215 7.37 33.53 5.59
C CYS A 215 6.05 33.22 4.87
N LYS A 216 5.61 34.12 3.99
CA LYS A 216 4.30 34.03 3.33
C LYS A 216 4.38 34.28 1.84
N SER A 217 3.69 33.49 1.03
CA SER A 217 3.51 33.77 -0.39
C SER A 217 2.04 33.76 -0.79
N GLY A 218 1.70 34.60 -1.77
CA GLY A 218 0.33 34.69 -2.27
C GLY A 218 -0.09 33.54 -3.16
N LEU A 219 0.82 32.66 -3.62
CA LEU A 219 0.50 31.48 -4.44
C LEU A 219 1.31 30.23 -4.01
N TYR A 220 2.62 30.21 -4.24
CA TYR A 220 3.44 29.00 -4.15
C TYR A 220 4.61 29.17 -3.18
N GLY A 221 4.84 28.17 -2.32
CA GLY A 221 6.03 28.12 -1.45
C GLY A 221 6.12 29.29 -0.48
N GLY A 222 5.52 29.19 0.71
CA GLY A 222 5.53 30.31 1.67
C GLY A 222 6.93 30.71 2.11
N GLY A 223 7.88 29.78 2.20
CA GLY A 223 9.30 30.05 2.40
C GLY A 223 10.10 29.97 1.10
N LEU A 224 10.04 28.82 0.43
CA LEU A 224 10.90 28.48 -0.71
C LEU A 224 10.07 28.07 -1.93
N TYR A 225 10.44 28.60 -3.09
CA TYR A 225 9.90 28.20 -4.39
C TYR A 225 11.03 27.81 -5.34
N ILE A 226 10.92 26.65 -5.96
CA ILE A 226 11.85 26.14 -6.99
C ILE A 226 11.08 25.69 -8.22
N TYR A 227 11.43 26.27 -9.37
CA TYR A 227 10.94 25.83 -10.67
C TYR A 227 12.13 25.54 -11.59
N SER A 228 12.26 24.29 -12.02
CA SER A 228 13.34 23.82 -12.90
C SER A 228 12.81 23.15 -14.17
N LEU A 229 13.26 23.67 -15.32
CA LEU A 229 12.83 23.23 -16.65
C LEU A 229 13.79 22.29 -17.36
N ASP A 230 15.00 22.06 -16.87
CA ASP A 230 16.03 21.36 -17.63
C ASP A 230 16.94 20.53 -16.72
N ASN A 231 17.70 19.62 -17.33
CA ASN A 231 18.66 18.77 -16.65
C ASN A 231 19.69 19.58 -15.84
N GLY A 232 19.74 19.32 -14.53
CA GLY A 232 20.74 19.84 -13.61
C GLY A 232 20.47 19.28 -12.22
N LEU A 233 21.29 19.69 -11.25
CA LEU A 233 21.24 19.14 -9.90
C LEU A 233 20.93 20.23 -8.86
N ILE A 234 19.94 19.96 -8.02
CA ILE A 234 19.63 20.72 -6.81
C ILE A 234 19.94 19.82 -5.61
N THR A 235 20.81 20.29 -4.72
CA THR A 235 21.12 19.61 -3.45
C THR A 235 20.63 20.45 -2.28
N ILE A 236 19.80 19.86 -1.43
CA ILE A 236 19.23 20.48 -0.24
C ILE A 236 19.65 19.71 1.01
N ASN A 237 20.22 20.42 1.97
CA ASN A 237 20.65 19.87 3.24
C ASN A 237 20.23 20.78 4.41
N GLN A 238 19.57 20.21 5.41
CA GLN A 238 19.22 20.88 6.68
C GLN A 238 18.44 22.19 6.52
N ILE A 239 17.20 22.10 6.01
CA ILE A 239 16.28 23.24 5.94
C ILE A 239 15.08 23.07 6.87
N SER A 240 14.67 24.13 7.56
CA SER A 240 13.46 24.14 8.39
C SER A 240 12.49 25.25 8.02
N PHE A 241 11.20 24.93 8.03
CA PHE A 241 10.09 25.84 7.80
C PHE A 241 9.18 25.87 9.03
N GLN A 242 8.96 27.05 9.59
CA GLN A 242 8.10 27.26 10.75
C GLN A 242 7.09 28.36 10.45
N ASN A 243 5.81 28.08 10.68
CA ASN A 243 4.70 29.03 10.47
C ASN A 243 4.67 29.63 9.05
N CYS A 244 5.25 28.93 8.06
CA CYS A 244 5.29 29.39 6.68
C CYS A 244 4.00 29.04 5.95
N ASN A 245 3.45 29.97 5.17
CA ASN A 245 2.14 29.79 4.55
C ASN A 245 2.12 30.22 3.08
N SER A 246 1.39 29.48 2.25
CA SER A 246 1.02 29.88 0.90
C SER A 246 -0.49 29.75 0.70
N THR A 247 -1.06 30.38 -0.31
CA THR A 247 -2.51 30.26 -0.57
C THR A 247 -2.87 29.12 -1.51
N SER A 248 -1.90 28.54 -2.23
CA SER A 248 -2.17 27.51 -3.25
C SER A 248 -1.36 26.24 -3.00
N TYR A 249 -0.04 26.23 -3.21
CA TYR A 249 0.76 25.00 -3.15
C TYR A 249 2.00 25.16 -2.28
N GLY A 250 2.23 24.21 -1.37
CA GLY A 250 3.42 24.15 -0.52
C GLY A 250 3.46 25.28 0.49
N GLY A 251 3.01 25.05 1.73
CA GLY A 251 2.97 26.12 2.73
C GLY A 251 4.37 26.60 3.12
N GLY A 252 5.32 25.68 3.25
CA GLY A 252 6.75 26.00 3.38
C GLY A 252 7.48 26.01 2.05
N PHE A 253 7.34 24.93 1.28
CA PHE A 253 8.17 24.69 0.10
C PHE A 253 7.34 24.15 -1.08
N TYR A 254 7.55 24.75 -2.25
CA TYR A 254 7.05 24.26 -3.53
C TYR A 254 8.22 23.93 -4.47
N SER A 255 8.17 22.76 -5.12
CA SER A 255 9.15 22.35 -6.14
C SER A 255 8.48 21.79 -7.39
N SER A 256 8.94 22.23 -8.56
CA SER A 256 8.57 21.67 -9.88
C SER A 256 9.85 21.30 -10.65
N LEU A 257 10.02 20.01 -10.95
CA LEU A 257 11.18 19.49 -11.69
C LEU A 257 10.73 18.86 -13.01
N ARG A 258 11.34 19.30 -14.11
CA ARG A 258 11.02 18.84 -15.46
C ARG A 258 12.26 18.50 -16.29
N TYR A 259 12.04 17.74 -17.36
CA TYR A 259 13.00 17.42 -18.41
C TYR A 259 14.42 17.05 -17.93
N GLY A 260 14.52 16.12 -16.98
CA GLY A 260 15.81 15.61 -16.50
C GLY A 260 16.35 16.30 -15.25
N ALA A 261 15.64 17.28 -14.69
CA ALA A 261 16.03 17.96 -13.45
C ALA A 261 16.03 17.01 -12.25
N GLN A 262 17.09 17.07 -11.43
CA GLN A 262 17.23 16.21 -10.26
C GLN A 262 17.33 17.02 -8.97
N MET A 263 16.67 16.54 -7.92
CA MET A 263 16.76 17.11 -6.58
C MET A 263 17.11 16.03 -5.57
N ALA A 264 18.19 16.24 -4.82
CA ALA A 264 18.60 15.41 -3.71
C ALA A 264 18.38 16.17 -2.40
N VAL A 265 17.50 15.66 -1.54
CA VAL A 265 17.17 16.24 -0.24
C VAL A 265 17.72 15.33 0.86
N ASN A 266 18.48 15.89 1.79
CA ASN A 266 18.92 15.17 2.99
C ASN A 266 17.90 15.35 4.12
N GLN A 267 17.98 16.44 4.90
CA GLN A 267 17.10 16.67 6.04
C GLN A 267 16.26 17.94 5.86
N ILE A 268 14.95 17.83 6.07
CA ILE A 268 14.01 18.96 5.97
C ILE A 268 12.83 18.79 6.95
N SER A 269 12.42 19.89 7.59
CA SER A 269 11.33 19.87 8.59
C SER A 269 10.33 21.00 8.38
N PHE A 270 9.05 20.72 8.60
CA PHE A 270 7.93 21.65 8.49
C PHE A 270 7.11 21.65 9.77
N SER A 271 6.81 22.81 10.31
CA SER A 271 5.98 22.98 11.51
C SER A 271 4.95 24.10 11.33
N ASN A 272 3.68 23.78 11.60
CA ASN A 272 2.56 24.73 11.51
C ASN A 272 2.45 25.44 10.14
N CYS A 273 2.82 24.75 9.06
CA CYS A 273 2.73 25.29 7.72
C CYS A 273 1.34 25.04 7.11
N ASN A 274 0.85 26.01 6.33
CA ASN A 274 -0.49 25.94 5.73
C ASN A 274 -0.48 26.28 4.24
N SER A 275 -1.26 25.54 3.45
CA SER A 275 -1.56 25.82 2.04
C SER A 275 -2.87 25.18 1.60
N THR A 276 -3.28 25.32 0.33
CA THR A 276 -4.39 24.52 -0.20
C THR A 276 -3.95 23.09 -0.54
N PHE A 277 -2.76 22.92 -1.12
CA PHE A 277 -2.18 21.63 -1.49
C PHE A 277 -0.78 21.46 -0.93
N GLY A 278 -0.55 20.44 -0.10
CA GLY A 278 0.74 20.22 0.55
C GLY A 278 0.98 21.26 1.64
N GLY A 279 0.36 21.08 2.81
CA GLY A 279 0.41 22.09 3.88
C GLY A 279 1.84 22.47 4.27
N GLY A 280 2.77 21.51 4.28
CA GLY A 280 4.21 21.79 4.36
C GLY A 280 4.87 21.88 2.99
N LEU A 281 4.75 20.82 2.19
CA LEU A 281 5.51 20.61 0.96
C LEU A 281 4.62 20.19 -0.21
N ASN A 282 4.83 20.81 -1.37
CA ASN A 282 4.30 20.34 -2.64
C ASN A 282 5.44 19.98 -3.60
N LEU A 283 5.41 18.75 -4.14
CA LEU A 283 6.38 18.22 -5.10
C LEU A 283 5.69 17.87 -6.40
N PHE A 284 6.16 18.47 -7.50
CA PHE A 284 5.78 18.10 -8.85
C PHE A 284 7.01 17.64 -9.64
N THR A 285 7.03 16.38 -10.07
CA THR A 285 8.13 15.80 -10.86
C THR A 285 7.58 15.22 -12.15
N GLN A 286 8.02 15.77 -13.29
CA GLN A 286 7.48 15.44 -14.61
C GLN A 286 8.60 15.16 -15.62
N HIS A 287 8.30 14.34 -16.63
CA HIS A 287 9.17 13.99 -17.75
C HIS A 287 10.30 13.02 -17.39
N SER A 288 10.76 12.28 -18.40
CA SER A 288 11.84 11.31 -18.29
C SER A 288 13.13 11.94 -17.75
N GLY A 289 13.75 11.24 -16.80
CA GLY A 289 15.00 11.65 -16.15
C GLY A 289 14.84 12.62 -14.99
N SER A 290 13.63 13.15 -14.75
CA SER A 290 13.37 14.02 -13.60
C SER A 290 13.19 13.20 -12.33
N ILE A 291 13.99 13.49 -11.30
CA ILE A 291 14.09 12.65 -10.10
C ILE A 291 14.11 13.52 -8.84
N THR A 292 13.24 13.23 -7.88
CA THR A 292 13.36 13.74 -6.51
C THR A 292 13.73 12.61 -5.55
N ASN A 293 14.91 12.67 -4.96
CA ASN A 293 15.39 11.71 -3.98
C ASN A 293 15.50 12.36 -2.60
N ILE A 294 14.64 11.94 -1.67
CA ILE A 294 14.68 12.35 -0.27
C ILE A 294 15.42 11.27 0.52
N THR A 295 16.71 11.49 0.70
CA THR A 295 17.66 10.51 1.25
C THR A 295 17.73 10.51 2.77
N GLY A 296 17.53 11.66 3.41
CA GLY A 296 17.47 11.79 4.86
C GLY A 296 16.03 11.97 5.35
N GLU A 297 15.88 12.68 6.46
CA GLU A 297 14.63 12.75 7.21
C GLU A 297 13.74 13.93 6.79
N LEU A 298 12.51 13.59 6.40
CA LEU A 298 11.42 14.51 6.07
C LEU A 298 10.40 14.55 7.23
N GLN A 299 10.27 15.69 7.91
CA GLN A 299 9.39 15.82 9.08
C GLN A 299 8.27 16.84 8.86
N PHE A 300 7.05 16.47 9.21
CA PHE A 300 5.88 17.35 9.22
C PHE A 300 5.19 17.29 10.58
N GLU A 301 5.01 18.44 11.22
CA GLU A 301 4.27 18.60 12.45
C GLU A 301 3.19 19.68 12.28
N LYS A 302 1.92 19.33 12.55
CA LYS A 302 0.79 20.28 12.53
C LYS A 302 0.65 21.07 11.23
N CYS A 303 1.05 20.47 10.11
CA CYS A 303 0.82 21.04 8.79
C CYS A 303 -0.64 20.81 8.35
N ASN A 304 -1.24 21.80 7.70
CA ASN A 304 -2.63 21.73 7.29
C ASN A 304 -2.83 22.13 5.83
N ALA A 305 -3.61 21.34 5.10
CA ALA A 305 -3.99 21.60 3.72
C ALA A 305 -5.49 21.92 3.61
N GLY A 306 -5.79 23.00 2.88
CA GLY A 306 -7.15 23.40 2.55
C GLY A 306 -7.87 22.42 1.63
N LEU A 307 -7.16 21.51 0.95
CA LEU A 307 -7.70 20.41 0.14
C LEU A 307 -6.89 19.12 0.34
N ASP A 308 -5.72 19.00 -0.30
CA ASP A 308 -5.00 17.71 -0.36
C ASP A 308 -3.60 17.75 0.26
N GLY A 309 -3.25 16.69 0.99
CA GLY A 309 -1.91 16.46 1.52
C GLY A 309 -1.55 17.40 2.67
N GLY A 310 -2.04 17.12 3.88
CA GLY A 310 -1.84 18.02 5.02
C GLY A 310 -0.38 18.33 5.32
N GLY A 311 0.50 17.33 5.23
CA GLY A 311 1.95 17.53 5.22
C GLY A 311 2.49 17.68 3.80
N LEU A 312 2.27 16.66 2.97
CA LEU A 312 2.90 16.48 1.66
C LEU A 312 1.88 16.23 0.56
N CYS A 313 2.00 16.97 -0.54
CA CYS A 313 1.29 16.69 -1.79
C CYS A 313 2.31 16.37 -2.90
N ILE A 314 2.13 15.23 -3.54
CA ILE A 314 2.97 14.71 -4.62
C ILE A 314 2.16 14.60 -5.90
N ILE A 315 2.71 15.10 -6.99
CA ILE A 315 2.23 14.84 -8.35
C ILE A 315 3.41 14.33 -9.19
N ILE A 316 3.21 13.19 -9.86
CA ILE A 316 4.19 12.58 -10.74
C ILE A 316 3.55 12.33 -12.10
N GLU A 317 4.20 12.82 -13.15
CA GLU A 317 3.71 12.73 -14.53
C GLU A 317 4.85 12.36 -15.50
N ASP A 318 4.50 11.83 -16.68
CA ASP A 318 5.41 11.60 -17.81
C ASP A 318 6.74 10.89 -17.48
N SER A 319 6.70 9.82 -16.67
CA SER A 319 7.88 9.04 -16.23
C SER A 319 8.78 9.69 -15.18
N GLY A 320 8.27 10.70 -14.45
CA GLY A 320 8.96 11.24 -13.28
C GLY A 320 9.12 10.20 -12.15
N ILE A 321 10.11 10.41 -11.27
CA ILE A 321 10.41 9.50 -10.16
C ILE A 321 10.57 10.27 -8.85
N ILE A 322 9.90 9.81 -7.79
CA ILE A 322 10.12 10.29 -6.43
C ILE A 322 10.40 9.11 -5.50
N GLU A 323 11.53 9.14 -4.79
CA GLU A 323 11.88 8.20 -3.72
C GLU A 323 11.99 8.93 -2.38
N ILE A 324 11.30 8.39 -1.36
CA ILE A 324 11.39 8.86 0.02
C ILE A 324 11.98 7.76 0.89
N ARG A 325 13.12 8.04 1.53
CA ARG A 325 13.75 7.10 2.47
C ARG A 325 13.19 7.23 3.86
N LYS A 326 13.08 8.43 4.44
CA LYS A 326 12.60 8.58 5.81
C LYS A 326 11.61 9.72 5.92
N ALA A 327 10.42 9.45 6.47
CA ALA A 327 9.40 10.48 6.68
C ALA A 327 8.62 10.31 7.99
N SER A 328 8.20 11.42 8.59
CA SER A 328 7.30 11.42 9.75
C SER A 328 6.26 12.52 9.62
N PHE A 329 5.00 12.16 9.78
CA PHE A 329 3.83 13.04 9.76
C PHE A 329 3.13 12.95 11.10
N THR A 330 3.00 14.07 11.80
CA THR A 330 2.35 14.15 13.12
C THR A 330 1.34 15.28 13.14
N ASP A 331 0.11 14.96 13.53
CA ASP A 331 -1.00 15.91 13.67
C ASP A 331 -1.26 16.73 12.38
N CYS A 332 -1.01 16.14 11.20
CA CYS A 332 -1.29 16.79 9.92
C CYS A 332 -2.76 16.63 9.50
N THR A 333 -3.33 17.65 8.88
CA THR A 333 -4.76 17.65 8.52
C THR A 333 -5.01 18.10 7.08
N SER A 334 -6.04 17.54 6.44
CA SER A 334 -6.52 18.04 5.13
C SER A 334 -8.05 18.00 5.04
N SER A 335 -8.63 18.84 4.16
CA SER A 335 -10.10 18.91 4.02
C SER A 335 -10.70 17.97 2.96
N ASP A 336 -9.88 17.46 2.03
CA ASP A 336 -10.36 16.61 0.93
C ASP A 336 -9.62 15.27 0.92
N ARG A 337 -8.29 15.23 0.71
CA ARG A 337 -7.57 13.95 0.62
C ARG A 337 -6.24 13.94 1.36
N GLY A 338 -5.90 12.81 1.98
CA GLY A 338 -4.55 12.57 2.53
C GLY A 338 -4.18 13.51 3.67
N GLY A 339 -4.59 13.23 4.90
CA GLY A 339 -4.29 14.11 6.04
C GLY A 339 -2.80 14.27 6.29
N GLY A 340 -2.00 13.22 6.08
CA GLY A 340 -0.53 13.31 6.05
C GLY A 340 0.01 13.50 4.64
N LEU A 341 -0.32 12.57 3.75
CA LEU A 341 0.22 12.50 2.39
C LEU A 341 -0.88 12.32 1.35
N PHE A 342 -0.81 13.12 0.30
CA PHE A 342 -1.51 12.90 -0.96
C PHE A 342 -0.49 12.63 -2.06
N ALA A 343 -0.72 11.60 -2.88
CA ALA A 343 0.07 11.36 -4.09
C ALA A 343 -0.81 10.99 -5.29
N ASN A 344 -0.57 11.65 -6.42
CA ASN A 344 -1.17 11.30 -7.70
C ASN A 344 -0.06 10.97 -8.71
N ILE A 345 -0.10 9.75 -9.27
CA ILE A 345 0.91 9.25 -10.19
C ILE A 345 0.23 8.90 -11.51
N SER A 346 0.52 9.68 -12.56
CA SER A 346 0.04 9.48 -13.92
C SER A 346 1.22 9.21 -14.84
N THR A 347 1.58 7.93 -15.05
CA THR A 347 2.83 7.48 -15.69
C THR A 347 4.09 7.94 -14.93
N GLY A 348 4.71 7.03 -14.16
CA GLY A 348 5.88 7.36 -13.32
C GLY A 348 6.02 6.42 -12.13
N GLN A 349 6.91 6.79 -11.19
CA GLN A 349 7.20 5.94 -10.03
C GLN A 349 7.25 6.73 -8.72
N PHE A 350 6.50 6.25 -7.72
CA PHE A 350 6.58 6.72 -6.34
C PHE A 350 7.04 5.58 -5.43
N MET A 351 8.09 5.84 -4.64
CA MET A 351 8.67 4.85 -3.74
C MET A 351 8.83 5.37 -2.32
N ILE A 352 8.51 4.52 -1.34
CA ILE A 352 8.94 4.67 0.04
C ILE A 352 9.82 3.47 0.37
N SER A 353 11.13 3.68 0.46
CA SER A 353 12.13 2.59 0.57
C SER A 353 12.72 2.41 1.96
N GLY A 354 12.65 3.42 2.84
CA GLY A 354 13.21 3.34 4.20
C GLY A 354 12.13 3.19 5.28
N THR A 355 11.87 4.22 6.10
CA THR A 355 10.89 4.17 7.19
C THR A 355 9.96 5.37 7.16
N ALA A 356 8.66 5.15 7.34
CA ALA A 356 7.69 6.23 7.45
C ALA A 356 6.77 6.06 8.68
N SER A 357 6.29 7.16 9.24
CA SER A 357 5.24 7.13 10.25
C SER A 357 4.20 8.22 10.03
N PHE A 358 2.93 7.88 10.17
CA PHE A 358 1.79 8.78 10.12
C PHE A 358 1.05 8.66 11.46
N LYS A 359 0.96 9.75 12.22
CA LYS A 359 0.41 9.74 13.57
C LYS A 359 -0.61 10.86 13.72
N ASN A 360 -1.83 10.50 14.14
CA ASN A 360 -2.92 11.45 14.37
C ASN A 360 -3.25 12.32 13.13
N CYS A 361 -2.97 11.80 11.93
CA CYS A 361 -3.30 12.51 10.70
C CYS A 361 -4.78 12.35 10.37
N ASN A 362 -5.45 13.45 10.04
CA ASN A 362 -6.90 13.46 9.86
C ASN A 362 -7.32 14.10 8.54
N CYS A 363 -8.38 13.59 7.93
CA CYS A 363 -8.93 14.13 6.69
C CYS A 363 -10.47 14.18 6.68
N SER A 364 -11.07 15.23 6.15
CA SER A 364 -12.55 15.33 6.08
C SER A 364 -13.21 14.46 5.01
N ARG A 365 -12.48 13.88 4.04
CA ARG A 365 -13.10 12.95 3.08
C ARG A 365 -12.34 11.66 2.87
N TYR A 366 -11.12 11.67 2.35
CA TYR A 366 -10.51 10.41 1.92
C TYR A 366 -9.06 10.26 2.38
N GLY A 367 -8.74 9.17 3.08
CA GLY A 367 -7.35 8.87 3.45
C GLY A 367 -6.85 9.72 4.61
N GLY A 368 -7.20 9.35 5.85
CA GLY A 368 -6.78 10.13 7.03
C GLY A 368 -5.26 10.23 7.16
N GLY A 369 -4.54 9.13 6.98
CA GLY A 369 -3.08 9.14 6.86
C GLY A 369 -2.61 9.45 5.44
N LEU A 370 -3.01 8.59 4.50
CA LEU A 370 -2.54 8.60 3.12
C LEU A 370 -3.69 8.56 2.12
N PHE A 371 -3.53 9.28 1.02
CA PHE A 371 -4.30 9.10 -0.21
C PHE A 371 -3.33 8.89 -1.38
N VAL A 372 -3.51 7.82 -2.16
CA VAL A 372 -2.67 7.54 -3.33
C VAL A 372 -3.51 7.12 -4.52
N ARG A 373 -3.33 7.79 -5.66
CA ARG A 373 -3.87 7.39 -6.97
C ARG A 373 -2.74 7.00 -7.90
N SER A 374 -2.87 5.84 -8.54
CA SER A 374 -1.92 5.32 -9.52
C SER A 374 -2.65 5.01 -10.84
N GLU A 375 -2.36 5.81 -11.87
CA GLU A 375 -2.87 5.69 -13.23
C GLU A 375 -1.68 5.42 -14.17
N MET A 376 -1.59 4.19 -14.73
CA MET A 376 -0.42 3.75 -15.51
C MET A 376 0.94 3.90 -14.78
N GLY A 377 0.91 4.12 -13.46
CA GLY A 377 2.07 4.37 -12.62
C GLY A 377 2.44 3.18 -11.76
N ILE A 378 3.60 3.26 -11.10
CA ILE A 378 4.05 2.25 -10.15
C ILE A 378 4.25 2.93 -8.79
N VAL A 379 3.50 2.48 -7.79
CA VAL A 379 3.72 2.85 -6.40
C VAL A 379 4.25 1.65 -5.65
N ASN A 380 5.45 1.80 -5.08
CA ASN A 380 6.08 0.75 -4.29
C ASN A 380 6.46 1.25 -2.90
N ILE A 381 5.68 0.83 -1.91
CA ILE A 381 5.96 1.07 -0.49
C ILE A 381 6.62 -0.19 0.04
N SER A 382 7.96 -0.21 -0.05
CA SER A 382 8.83 -1.35 0.31
C SER A 382 9.87 -0.92 1.34
N PRO A 383 9.45 -0.72 2.60
CA PRO A 383 10.29 -0.11 3.61
C PRO A 383 11.26 -1.12 4.23
N ILE A 384 12.47 -0.66 4.58
CA ILE A 384 13.46 -1.48 5.32
C ILE A 384 12.99 -1.78 6.75
N ASN A 385 12.22 -0.88 7.38
CA ASN A 385 11.58 -1.13 8.68
C ASN A 385 10.09 -0.82 8.60
N GLN A 386 9.31 -1.44 9.49
CA GLN A 386 7.85 -1.34 9.44
C GLN A 386 7.35 0.11 9.42
N ILE A 387 6.50 0.44 8.45
CA ILE A 387 5.80 1.73 8.41
C ILE A 387 4.65 1.67 9.42
N LEU A 388 4.48 2.75 10.18
CA LEU A 388 3.38 2.86 11.15
C LEU A 388 2.39 3.95 10.74
N VAL A 389 1.15 3.56 10.48
CA VAL A 389 -0.01 4.45 10.33
C VAL A 389 -0.86 4.28 11.58
N TYR A 390 -0.82 5.26 12.48
CA TYR A 390 -1.37 5.15 13.81
C TYR A 390 -2.36 6.27 14.11
N ASN A 391 -3.55 5.89 14.57
CA ASN A 391 -4.59 6.80 15.02
C ASN A 391 -4.95 7.85 13.95
N CYS A 392 -4.91 7.44 12.68
CA CYS A 392 -5.33 8.28 11.56
C CYS A 392 -6.83 8.15 11.33
N SER A 393 -7.50 9.25 11.01
CA SER A 393 -8.94 9.24 10.83
C SER A 393 -9.45 9.95 9.58
N SER A 394 -10.53 9.45 9.01
CA SER A 394 -11.25 10.10 7.93
C SER A 394 -12.75 10.26 8.24
N GLU A 395 -13.31 11.45 8.00
CA GLU A 395 -14.74 11.70 8.20
C GLU A 395 -15.62 11.03 7.14
N ASN A 396 -15.08 10.58 6.00
CA ASN A 396 -15.78 9.66 5.10
C ASN A 396 -15.10 8.28 5.05
N THR A 397 -14.03 8.10 4.27
CA THR A 397 -13.61 6.76 3.85
C THR A 397 -12.09 6.60 3.83
N GLY A 398 -11.57 5.42 4.19
CA GLY A 398 -10.13 5.14 4.19
C GLY A 398 -9.43 5.85 5.36
N GLY A 399 -9.59 5.34 6.58
CA GLY A 399 -9.10 6.02 7.79
C GLY A 399 -7.58 6.13 7.81
N GLY A 400 -6.89 5.01 7.60
CA GLY A 400 -5.44 4.98 7.44
C GLY A 400 -5.00 5.35 6.03
N PHE A 401 -5.51 4.61 5.04
CA PHE A 401 -5.10 4.73 3.65
C PHE A 401 -6.30 4.60 2.70
N TYR A 402 -6.41 5.53 1.76
CA TYR A 402 -7.30 5.45 0.62
C TYR A 402 -6.47 5.32 -0.66
N CYS A 403 -6.76 4.31 -1.48
CA CYS A 403 -6.06 4.15 -2.75
C CYS A 403 -6.97 3.89 -3.95
N VAL A 404 -6.57 4.46 -5.10
CA VAL A 404 -7.16 4.21 -6.41
C VAL A 404 -6.09 3.67 -7.33
N VAL A 405 -6.34 2.52 -7.96
CA VAL A 405 -5.42 1.89 -8.90
C VAL A 405 -6.16 1.64 -10.20
N GLU A 406 -5.70 2.26 -11.28
CA GLU A 406 -6.40 2.21 -12.56
C GLU A 406 -5.47 2.26 -13.76
N SER A 407 -6.00 1.90 -14.92
CA SER A 407 -5.32 1.97 -16.21
C SER A 407 -3.98 1.22 -16.18
N GLN A 408 -3.97 -0.03 -15.74
CA GLN A 408 -2.75 -0.85 -15.56
C GLN A 408 -1.76 -0.31 -14.52
N GLY A 409 -2.17 0.65 -13.68
CA GLY A 409 -1.37 1.12 -12.54
C GLY A 409 -1.16 0.03 -11.50
N GLN A 410 -0.13 0.19 -10.68
CA GLN A 410 0.19 -0.74 -9.59
C GLN A 410 0.42 0.00 -8.29
N ILE A 411 -0.08 -0.57 -7.19
CA ILE A 411 0.29 -0.21 -5.82
C ILE A 411 0.69 -1.49 -5.07
N SER A 412 1.87 -1.49 -4.45
CA SER A 412 2.34 -2.56 -3.59
C SER A 412 2.72 -2.03 -2.22
N LEU A 413 2.14 -2.61 -1.17
CA LEU A 413 2.40 -2.30 0.23
C LEU A 413 3.11 -3.47 0.89
N ASN A 414 4.27 -3.18 1.47
CA ASN A 414 5.06 -4.15 2.25
C ASN A 414 5.25 -3.63 3.67
N ASN A 415 5.26 -4.53 4.64
CA ASN A 415 5.69 -4.27 6.02
C ASN A 415 5.10 -2.96 6.59
N THR A 416 3.77 -2.80 6.46
CA THR A 416 3.05 -1.59 6.87
C THR A 416 1.99 -1.96 7.89
N LYS A 417 2.01 -1.30 9.05
CA LYS A 417 1.04 -1.46 10.14
C LYS A 417 0.07 -0.29 10.18
N PHE A 418 -1.21 -0.59 10.00
CA PHE A 418 -2.34 0.28 10.28
C PHE A 418 -2.88 -0.06 11.66
N SER A 419 -2.88 0.91 12.57
CA SER A 419 -3.27 0.70 13.97
C SER A 419 -4.22 1.78 14.44
N SER A 420 -5.39 1.38 14.95
CA SER A 420 -6.38 2.31 15.50
C SER A 420 -6.82 3.38 14.49
N CYS A 421 -6.83 3.03 13.20
CA CYS A 421 -7.31 3.92 12.15
C CYS A 421 -8.83 3.84 12.03
N ILE A 422 -9.47 4.98 11.79
CA ILE A 422 -10.93 5.09 11.83
C ILE A 422 -11.44 5.78 10.57
N SER A 423 -12.46 5.23 9.93
CA SER A 423 -13.23 5.95 8.91
C SER A 423 -14.72 5.88 9.23
N HIS A 424 -15.49 6.89 8.86
CA HIS A 424 -16.94 6.85 9.08
C HIS A 424 -17.61 5.73 8.26
N TYR A 425 -17.42 5.69 6.94
CA TYR A 425 -18.17 4.80 6.06
C TYR A 425 -17.46 3.48 5.73
N SER A 426 -16.21 3.50 5.28
CA SER A 426 -15.57 2.26 4.82
C SER A 426 -14.05 2.25 4.90
N GLY A 427 -13.48 1.09 5.26
CA GLY A 427 -12.04 0.87 5.29
C GLY A 427 -11.36 1.66 6.40
N GLY A 428 -11.52 1.24 7.65
CA GLY A 428 -10.89 1.92 8.79
C GLY A 428 -9.37 1.99 8.64
N GLY A 429 -8.74 0.87 8.25
CA GLY A 429 -7.33 0.81 7.89
C GLY A 429 -7.06 1.19 6.44
N LEU A 430 -7.68 0.48 5.50
CA LEU A 430 -7.50 0.66 4.06
C LEU A 430 -8.82 0.64 3.29
N LEU A 431 -9.00 1.59 2.38
CA LEU A 431 -9.95 1.51 1.27
C LEU A 431 -9.18 1.40 -0.06
N GLY A 432 -9.43 0.36 -0.84
CA GLY A 432 -8.88 0.18 -2.18
C GLY A 432 -9.95 0.18 -3.25
N ILE A 433 -9.73 0.97 -4.30
CA ILE A 433 -10.56 1.00 -5.51
C ILE A 433 -9.68 0.59 -6.69
N VAL A 434 -10.03 -0.49 -7.38
CA VAL A 434 -9.20 -1.11 -8.42
C VAL A 434 -10.01 -1.29 -9.70
N TYR A 435 -9.67 -0.53 -10.75
CA TYR A 435 -10.39 -0.50 -12.04
C TYR A 435 -9.44 -0.62 -13.23
N THR A 436 -9.97 -0.89 -14.43
CA THR A 436 -9.25 -0.79 -15.72
C THR A 436 -7.84 -1.44 -15.73
N GLY A 437 -7.72 -2.64 -15.16
CA GLY A 437 -6.50 -3.44 -15.11
C GLY A 437 -5.53 -3.08 -13.98
N GLY A 438 -5.96 -2.26 -13.02
CA GLY A 438 -5.16 -1.90 -11.85
C GLY A 438 -4.80 -3.11 -10.96
N GLN A 439 -3.70 -2.99 -10.23
CA GLN A 439 -3.19 -4.05 -9.35
C GLN A 439 -2.85 -3.51 -7.95
N LEU A 440 -3.47 -4.09 -6.92
CA LEU A 440 -3.17 -3.79 -5.52
C LEU A 440 -2.62 -5.04 -4.82
N ILE A 441 -1.43 -4.92 -4.22
CA ILE A 441 -0.72 -6.04 -3.59
C ILE A 441 -0.37 -5.68 -2.14
N LEU A 442 -0.73 -6.55 -1.20
CA LEU A 442 -0.31 -6.50 0.21
C LEU A 442 0.64 -7.67 0.50
N ASP A 443 1.84 -7.38 0.97
CA ASP A 443 2.88 -8.40 1.17
C ASP A 443 3.78 -8.07 2.38
N GLN A 444 4.69 -8.99 2.72
CA GLN A 444 5.73 -8.87 3.74
C GLN A 444 5.22 -8.35 5.10
N GLN A 445 4.28 -9.07 5.72
CA GLN A 445 3.76 -8.77 7.06
C GLN A 445 3.07 -7.41 7.19
N CYS A 446 2.19 -7.06 6.24
CA CYS A 446 1.24 -5.98 6.49
C CYS A 446 0.35 -6.32 7.69
N GLU A 447 -0.03 -5.32 8.50
CA GLU A 447 -0.84 -5.53 9.69
C GLU A 447 -1.93 -4.48 9.80
N PHE A 448 -3.16 -4.91 10.04
CA PHE A 448 -4.34 -4.10 10.32
C PHE A 448 -4.84 -4.45 11.70
N TYR A 449 -4.73 -3.52 12.64
CA TYR A 449 -4.95 -3.74 14.05
C TYR A 449 -5.89 -2.70 14.65
N LYS A 450 -7.02 -3.15 15.21
CA LYS A 450 -7.99 -2.25 15.88
C LYS A 450 -8.49 -1.11 15.00
N CYS A 451 -8.61 -1.36 13.71
CA CYS A 451 -9.21 -0.39 12.79
C CYS A 451 -10.75 -0.47 12.85
N GLU A 452 -11.42 0.66 12.66
CA GLU A 452 -12.87 0.75 12.80
C GLU A 452 -13.51 1.53 11.65
N SER A 453 -14.63 1.03 11.14
CA SER A 453 -15.48 1.71 10.15
C SER A 453 -16.89 1.15 10.13
N GLU A 454 -17.81 1.78 9.40
CA GLU A 454 -19.13 1.17 9.20
C GLU A 454 -19.04 -0.17 8.42
N ASN A 455 -18.26 -0.21 7.33
CA ASN A 455 -17.98 -1.44 6.58
C ASN A 455 -16.48 -1.66 6.39
N GLY A 456 -16.02 -2.91 6.47
CA GLY A 456 -14.60 -3.21 6.25
C GLY A 456 -13.72 -2.60 7.33
N GLY A 457 -13.92 -2.98 8.60
CA GLY A 457 -13.26 -2.34 9.75
C GLY A 457 -11.75 -2.21 9.56
N GLY A 458 -11.10 -3.28 9.10
CA GLY A 458 -9.73 -3.25 8.64
C GLY A 458 -9.62 -2.76 7.19
N ILE A 459 -10.21 -3.51 6.27
CA ILE A 459 -10.02 -3.32 4.82
C ILE A 459 -11.37 -3.29 4.09
N HIS A 460 -11.53 -2.37 3.14
CA HIS A 460 -12.60 -2.41 2.15
C HIS A 460 -12.03 -2.34 0.74
N ILE A 461 -12.38 -3.29 -0.12
CA ILE A 461 -11.96 -3.34 -1.52
C ILE A 461 -13.15 -3.26 -2.46
N SER A 462 -13.05 -2.40 -3.47
CA SER A 462 -13.93 -2.33 -4.64
C SER A 462 -13.12 -2.64 -5.89
N ILE A 463 -13.47 -3.69 -6.62
CA ILE A 463 -12.69 -4.19 -7.76
C ILE A 463 -13.57 -4.53 -8.97
N ASP A 464 -13.23 -3.99 -10.15
CA ASP A 464 -13.89 -4.35 -11.42
C ASP A 464 -13.25 -5.59 -12.05
N LEU A 465 -13.98 -6.71 -11.99
CA LEU A 465 -13.54 -8.03 -12.41
C LEU A 465 -13.62 -8.20 -13.93
N ALA A 466 -14.46 -7.43 -14.62
CA ALA A 466 -14.53 -7.49 -16.07
C ALA A 466 -13.29 -6.84 -16.74
N ALA A 467 -12.53 -6.04 -15.98
CA ALA A 467 -11.45 -5.21 -16.48
C ALA A 467 -10.03 -5.76 -16.20
N GLN A 468 -9.87 -7.05 -15.91
CA GLN A 468 -8.55 -7.67 -15.62
C GLN A 468 -7.81 -7.05 -14.41
N CYS A 469 -8.55 -6.49 -13.45
CA CYS A 469 -7.99 -5.95 -12.23
C CYS A 469 -7.50 -7.06 -11.30
N SER A 470 -6.55 -6.77 -10.41
CA SER A 470 -6.14 -7.72 -9.37
C SER A 470 -6.01 -7.13 -7.97
N PHE A 471 -6.35 -7.96 -6.98
CA PHE A 471 -6.12 -7.70 -5.57
C PHE A 471 -5.52 -8.95 -4.90
N ILE A 472 -4.31 -8.82 -4.37
CA ILE A 472 -3.51 -9.95 -3.88
C ILE A 472 -3.03 -9.66 -2.46
N ILE A 473 -3.29 -10.59 -1.54
CA ILE A 473 -2.71 -10.63 -0.19
C ILE A 473 -1.74 -11.81 -0.10
N LYS A 474 -0.44 -11.52 -0.10
CA LYS A 474 0.63 -12.51 0.04
C LYS A 474 1.00 -12.81 1.48
N ASP A 475 0.99 -11.79 2.34
CA ASP A 475 1.21 -11.93 3.79
C ASP A 475 0.66 -10.69 4.52
N ALA A 476 -0.52 -10.82 5.12
CA ALA A 476 -1.10 -9.77 5.95
C ALA A 476 -1.85 -10.33 7.17
N GLN A 477 -1.83 -9.58 8.26
CA GLN A 477 -2.60 -9.85 9.47
C GLN A 477 -3.72 -8.82 9.62
N ILE A 478 -4.95 -9.26 9.88
CA ILE A 478 -6.12 -8.42 10.05
C ILE A 478 -6.85 -8.86 11.32
N HIS A 479 -6.72 -8.11 12.40
CA HIS A 479 -7.21 -8.56 13.70
C HIS A 479 -7.68 -7.45 14.63
N GLU A 480 -8.65 -7.79 15.47
CA GLU A 480 -9.30 -6.88 16.41
C GLU A 480 -9.96 -5.66 15.73
N CYS A 481 -10.23 -5.72 14.42
CA CYS A 481 -10.92 -4.69 13.66
C CYS A 481 -12.44 -4.82 13.79
N LYS A 482 -13.16 -3.69 13.63
CA LYS A 482 -14.60 -3.63 13.84
C LYS A 482 -15.37 -2.96 12.71
N ALA A 483 -16.45 -3.60 12.27
CA ALA A 483 -17.47 -3.01 11.43
C ALA A 483 -18.70 -2.65 12.29
N LEU A 484 -19.13 -1.39 12.24
CA LEU A 484 -20.18 -0.83 13.10
C LEU A 484 -21.44 -0.47 12.30
N ASN A 485 -22.61 -0.58 12.93
CA ASN A 485 -23.84 -0.06 12.32
C ASN A 485 -23.79 1.47 12.21
N SER A 486 -24.23 1.97 11.06
CA SER A 486 -24.36 3.39 10.81
C SER A 486 -25.38 3.99 11.76
N THR A 487 -25.10 5.20 12.22
CA THR A 487 -26.11 6.00 12.93
C THR A 487 -27.04 6.74 11.96
N ASP A 488 -26.72 6.75 10.66
CA ASP A 488 -27.57 7.29 9.60
C ASP A 488 -28.62 6.26 9.16
N SER A 489 -29.89 6.60 9.37
CA SER A 489 -31.05 5.79 8.96
C SER A 489 -31.07 5.39 7.48
N GLN A 490 -30.45 6.16 6.58
CA GLN A 490 -30.39 5.82 5.15
C GLN A 490 -29.32 4.78 4.82
N GLN A 491 -28.26 4.72 5.63
CA GLN A 491 -27.14 3.80 5.44
C GLN A 491 -27.19 2.60 6.38
N TYR A 492 -27.99 2.67 7.44
CA TYR A 492 -28.15 1.63 8.46
C TYR A 492 -28.24 0.23 7.85
N SER A 493 -29.09 0.07 6.83
CA SER A 493 -29.32 -1.23 6.19
C SER A 493 -28.11 -1.85 5.49
N ARG A 494 -27.04 -1.10 5.28
CA ARG A 494 -25.87 -1.47 4.46
C ARG A 494 -24.56 -1.24 5.20
N SER A 495 -24.62 -1.16 6.53
CA SER A 495 -23.47 -0.93 7.42
C SER A 495 -23.27 -2.13 8.34
N GLY A 496 -22.17 -2.19 9.07
CA GLY A 496 -21.91 -3.27 10.02
C GLY A 496 -21.43 -4.57 9.38
N PHE A 497 -20.92 -4.55 8.14
CA PHE A 497 -20.45 -5.75 7.43
C PHE A 497 -18.92 -5.79 7.30
N GLY A 498 -18.34 -6.99 7.42
CA GLY A 498 -16.91 -7.20 7.17
C GLY A 498 -16.01 -6.60 8.24
N GLY A 499 -16.02 -7.15 9.45
CA GLY A 499 -15.28 -6.60 10.59
C GLY A 499 -13.77 -6.48 10.31
N GLY A 500 -13.19 -7.54 9.76
CA GLY A 500 -11.83 -7.51 9.24
C GLY A 500 -11.75 -6.93 7.83
N MET A 501 -12.50 -7.51 6.90
CA MET A 501 -12.48 -7.13 5.49
C MET A 501 -13.85 -7.24 4.81
N ILE A 502 -14.12 -6.33 3.88
CA ILE A 502 -15.23 -6.43 2.93
C ILE A 502 -14.70 -6.31 1.48
N LEU A 503 -15.25 -7.10 0.57
CA LEU A 503 -14.83 -7.17 -0.83
C LEU A 503 -16.05 -7.02 -1.75
N PHE A 504 -16.04 -5.96 -2.57
CA PHE A 504 -17.04 -5.69 -3.59
C PHE A 504 -16.47 -5.96 -4.98
N GLY A 505 -17.01 -6.98 -5.63
CA GLY A 505 -16.69 -7.36 -6.99
C GLY A 505 -17.77 -6.93 -7.97
N TYR A 506 -17.39 -6.15 -8.99
CA TYR A 506 -18.29 -5.74 -10.08
C TYR A 506 -17.94 -6.47 -11.38
N GLY A 507 -18.94 -6.63 -12.25
CA GLY A 507 -18.76 -7.36 -13.50
C GLY A 507 -18.72 -8.87 -13.28
N ASP A 508 -18.42 -9.59 -14.36
CA ASP A 508 -18.37 -11.05 -14.35
C ASP A 508 -16.99 -11.53 -13.88
N TYR A 509 -16.95 -12.28 -12.78
CA TYR A 509 -15.73 -12.94 -12.33
C TYR A 509 -15.38 -14.11 -13.24
N ASP A 510 -14.16 -14.12 -13.76
CA ASP A 510 -13.57 -15.28 -14.44
C ASP A 510 -12.49 -15.90 -13.54
N PRO A 511 -12.73 -17.12 -13.00
CA PRO A 511 -11.73 -17.80 -12.18
C PRO A 511 -10.41 -18.10 -12.92
N ALA A 512 -10.40 -18.17 -14.26
CA ALA A 512 -9.22 -18.56 -15.03
C ALA A 512 -8.08 -17.53 -15.03
N ILE A 513 -8.33 -16.31 -14.55
CA ILE A 513 -7.41 -15.17 -14.67
C ILE A 513 -6.79 -14.69 -13.34
N GLU A 514 -6.95 -15.46 -12.25
CA GLU A 514 -6.24 -15.26 -10.96
C GLU A 514 -6.33 -13.81 -10.41
N GLN A 515 -7.50 -13.18 -10.51
CA GLN A 515 -7.68 -11.76 -10.16
C GLN A 515 -7.65 -11.48 -8.65
N ILE A 516 -8.15 -12.41 -7.84
CA ILE A 516 -8.26 -12.23 -6.39
C ILE A 516 -7.55 -13.40 -5.71
N ASP A 517 -6.59 -13.08 -4.86
CA ASP A 517 -5.84 -14.06 -4.08
C ASP A 517 -5.74 -13.57 -2.63
N LEU A 518 -6.45 -14.25 -1.73
CA LEU A 518 -6.47 -13.95 -0.29
C LEU A 518 -5.72 -15.00 0.55
N HIS A 519 -4.98 -15.94 -0.06
CA HIS A 519 -4.34 -17.05 0.65
C HIS A 519 -3.38 -16.60 1.77
N GLY A 520 -2.66 -15.51 1.55
CA GLY A 520 -1.69 -14.98 2.50
C GLY A 520 -2.28 -14.26 3.69
N MET A 521 -3.61 -14.20 3.80
CA MET A 521 -4.31 -13.47 4.86
C MET A 521 -4.41 -14.30 6.15
N LYS A 522 -4.05 -13.67 7.28
CA LYS A 522 -4.37 -14.13 8.63
C LYS A 522 -5.39 -13.18 9.25
N ILE A 523 -6.63 -13.64 9.36
CA ILE A 523 -7.77 -12.86 9.83
C ILE A 523 -8.37 -13.52 11.07
N TYR A 524 -8.48 -12.79 12.19
CA TYR A 524 -8.97 -13.34 13.46
C TYR A 524 -9.39 -12.25 14.46
N ASN A 525 -10.21 -12.61 15.45
CA ASN A 525 -10.67 -11.72 16.53
C ASN A 525 -11.31 -10.41 16.04
N ASN A 526 -11.86 -10.39 14.83
CA ASN A 526 -12.60 -9.25 14.30
C ASN A 526 -14.07 -9.32 14.70
N SER A 527 -14.77 -8.19 14.69
CA SER A 527 -16.20 -8.13 14.99
C SER A 527 -16.97 -7.31 13.97
N ALA A 528 -18.18 -7.74 13.65
CA ALA A 528 -19.09 -6.99 12.79
C ALA A 528 -20.46 -6.93 13.48
N ASP A 529 -21.10 -5.76 13.50
CA ASP A 529 -22.43 -5.62 14.10
C ASP A 529 -23.50 -6.43 13.35
N ASN A 530 -23.31 -6.70 12.05
CA ASN A 530 -24.15 -7.57 11.22
C ASN A 530 -23.41 -8.87 10.82
N LEU A 531 -23.01 -9.00 9.54
CA LEU A 531 -22.50 -10.26 8.98
C LEU A 531 -21.03 -10.16 8.54
N GLY A 532 -20.36 -11.31 8.50
CA GLY A 532 -18.96 -11.43 8.07
C GLY A 532 -18.02 -10.79 9.09
N GLN A 533 -17.89 -11.40 10.27
CA GLN A 533 -16.99 -10.91 11.32
C GLN A 533 -15.57 -10.74 10.79
N SER A 534 -15.09 -11.72 10.02
CA SER A 534 -13.81 -11.68 9.35
C SER A 534 -13.98 -11.13 7.93
N LEU A 535 -14.72 -11.83 7.06
CA LEU A 535 -14.87 -11.47 5.65
C LEU A 535 -16.33 -11.39 5.24
N PHE A 536 -16.69 -10.32 4.54
CA PHE A 536 -17.96 -10.20 3.82
C PHE A 536 -17.72 -9.95 2.32
N VAL A 537 -18.28 -10.79 1.44
CA VAL A 537 -18.09 -10.67 -0.02
C VAL A 537 -19.40 -10.35 -0.72
N VAL A 538 -19.41 -9.32 -1.57
CA VAL A 538 -20.53 -8.95 -2.44
C VAL A 538 -20.06 -9.04 -3.89
N MET A 539 -20.54 -10.05 -4.61
CA MET A 539 -20.28 -10.18 -6.05
C MET A 539 -21.29 -11.14 -6.70
N PRO A 540 -21.62 -11.01 -7.99
CA PRO A 540 -22.56 -11.91 -8.65
C PRO A 540 -22.11 -13.38 -8.60
N GLN A 541 -20.86 -13.67 -8.98
CA GLN A 541 -20.29 -15.03 -9.04
C GLN A 541 -19.53 -15.46 -7.76
N VAL A 542 -20.12 -15.21 -6.58
CA VAL A 542 -19.47 -15.56 -5.29
C VAL A 542 -19.18 -17.07 -5.17
N ALA A 543 -20.04 -17.91 -5.76
CA ALA A 543 -19.88 -19.36 -5.73
C ALA A 543 -18.71 -19.83 -6.61
N GLU A 544 -18.52 -19.21 -7.78
CA GLU A 544 -17.40 -19.48 -8.67
C GLU A 544 -16.08 -19.02 -8.05
N PHE A 545 -16.07 -17.87 -7.36
CA PHE A 545 -14.92 -17.41 -6.58
C PHE A 545 -14.53 -18.43 -5.49
N CYS A 546 -15.52 -18.93 -4.74
CA CYS A 546 -15.28 -19.94 -3.71
C CYS A 546 -14.82 -21.29 -4.28
N LYS A 547 -15.34 -21.71 -5.43
CA LYS A 547 -14.99 -22.99 -6.07
C LYS A 547 -13.66 -22.96 -6.79
N TYR A 548 -13.05 -21.79 -6.94
CA TYR A 548 -11.76 -21.66 -7.59
C TYR A 548 -10.64 -22.24 -6.71
N GLY A 549 -9.68 -22.89 -7.35
CA GLY A 549 -8.65 -23.68 -6.67
C GLY A 549 -9.20 -24.95 -6.01
N ILE A 550 -8.53 -25.41 -4.97
CA ILE A 550 -8.92 -26.57 -4.17
C ILE A 550 -9.47 -26.10 -2.83
N LEU A 551 -10.71 -26.50 -2.51
CA LEU A 551 -11.34 -26.25 -1.21
C LEU A 551 -11.29 -24.76 -0.79
N GLY A 552 -11.49 -23.82 -1.71
CA GLY A 552 -11.65 -22.39 -1.40
C GLY A 552 -10.38 -21.70 -0.93
N GLU A 553 -9.21 -22.27 -1.23
CA GLU A 553 -7.90 -21.78 -0.81
C GLU A 553 -7.69 -20.27 -1.09
N TYR A 554 -8.16 -19.75 -2.23
CA TYR A 554 -8.06 -18.33 -2.63
C TYR A 554 -8.93 -17.38 -1.79
N VAL A 555 -9.84 -17.90 -0.96
CA VAL A 555 -10.80 -17.12 -0.14
C VAL A 555 -10.50 -17.25 1.35
N LYS A 556 -10.09 -18.45 1.79
CA LYS A 556 -10.04 -18.84 3.21
C LYS A 556 -9.03 -18.07 4.06
N GLY A 557 -7.87 -17.74 3.52
CA GLY A 557 -6.73 -17.32 4.34
C GLY A 557 -6.41 -18.40 5.40
N ASN A 558 -6.44 -18.02 6.69
CA ASN A 558 -6.23 -18.92 7.83
C ASN A 558 -7.52 -19.59 8.36
N TYR A 559 -8.65 -19.49 7.66
CA TYR A 559 -9.90 -20.17 8.04
C TYR A 559 -9.74 -21.69 8.00
N SER A 560 -10.20 -22.37 9.05
CA SER A 560 -10.15 -23.82 9.17
C SER A 560 -11.56 -24.40 9.15
N ASP A 561 -11.89 -25.21 8.15
CA ASP A 561 -13.17 -25.93 8.07
C ASP A 561 -13.49 -26.66 9.39
N THR A 562 -12.47 -27.24 10.06
CA THR A 562 -12.67 -27.99 11.31
C THR A 562 -12.86 -27.14 12.57
N TYR A 563 -12.31 -25.92 12.62
CA TYR A 563 -12.12 -25.19 13.90
C TYR A 563 -12.69 -23.78 13.91
N SER A 564 -12.87 -23.15 12.75
CA SER A 564 -13.40 -21.80 12.64
C SER A 564 -14.93 -21.80 12.72
N ASP A 565 -15.51 -20.69 13.18
CA ASP A 565 -16.96 -20.48 13.13
C ASP A 565 -17.37 -20.19 11.67
N GLU A 566 -18.30 -20.96 11.12
CA GLU A 566 -18.84 -20.79 9.76
C GLU A 566 -19.33 -19.37 9.46
N ARG A 567 -19.72 -18.60 10.49
CA ARG A 567 -20.19 -17.21 10.38
C ARG A 567 -19.07 -16.18 10.22
N GLU A 568 -17.79 -16.59 10.28
CA GLU A 568 -16.66 -15.69 10.03
C GLU A 568 -16.60 -15.21 8.58
N LEU A 569 -16.95 -16.09 7.63
CA LEU A 569 -16.87 -15.84 6.19
C LEU A 569 -18.26 -15.92 5.57
N VAL A 570 -18.79 -14.76 5.17
CA VAL A 570 -20.13 -14.63 4.59
C VAL A 570 -20.03 -13.96 3.22
N GLY A 571 -20.92 -14.31 2.32
CA GLY A 571 -21.08 -13.53 1.10
C GLY A 571 -22.47 -13.60 0.51
N ILE A 572 -22.69 -12.77 -0.50
CA ILE A 572 -23.98 -12.60 -1.16
C ILE A 572 -23.77 -12.56 -2.67
N SER A 573 -24.52 -13.41 -3.37
CA SER A 573 -24.53 -13.47 -4.84
C SER A 573 -25.40 -12.34 -5.38
N MET A 574 -24.82 -11.15 -5.50
CA MET A 574 -25.56 -9.95 -5.85
C MET A 574 -24.64 -8.90 -6.48
N ASN A 575 -25.17 -8.13 -7.44
CA ASN A 575 -24.48 -6.96 -7.98
C ASN A 575 -24.50 -5.82 -6.96
N LEU A 576 -23.44 -5.00 -6.90
CA LEU A 576 -23.39 -3.91 -5.92
C LEU A 576 -24.56 -2.94 -6.02
N THR A 577 -25.04 -2.55 -7.21
CA THR A 577 -26.18 -1.62 -7.32
C THR A 577 -27.46 -2.21 -6.69
N THR A 578 -27.61 -3.54 -6.71
CA THR A 578 -28.72 -4.23 -6.04
C THR A 578 -28.48 -4.29 -4.52
N PHE A 579 -27.26 -4.52 -4.08
CA PHE A 579 -26.90 -4.47 -2.66
C PHE A 579 -27.16 -3.07 -2.09
N GLU A 580 -26.72 -2.04 -2.81
CA GLU A 580 -27.00 -0.62 -2.59
C GLU A 580 -28.45 -0.19 -2.87
N SER A 581 -29.38 -1.12 -3.04
CA SER A 581 -30.81 -0.79 -3.02
C SER A 581 -31.62 -1.73 -2.12
N SER A 582 -30.99 -2.75 -1.57
CA SER A 582 -31.61 -3.76 -0.72
C SER A 582 -31.80 -3.26 0.72
N THR A 583 -32.82 -3.80 1.39
CA THR A 583 -33.01 -3.64 2.83
C THR A 583 -32.11 -4.61 3.59
N GLN A 584 -31.91 -4.35 4.89
CA GLN A 584 -31.12 -5.24 5.74
C GLN A 584 -31.68 -6.67 5.77
N GLU A 585 -33.00 -6.81 5.92
CA GLU A 585 -33.67 -8.11 5.91
C GLU A 585 -33.44 -8.85 4.57
N GLN A 586 -33.45 -8.14 3.45
CA GLN A 586 -33.16 -8.74 2.14
C GLN A 586 -31.70 -9.20 2.01
N ILE A 587 -30.75 -8.42 2.55
CA ILE A 587 -29.32 -8.76 2.57
C ILE A 587 -29.11 -9.98 3.47
N GLU A 588 -29.69 -10.00 4.66
CA GLU A 588 -29.59 -11.12 5.61
C GLU A 588 -30.19 -12.41 5.02
N GLN A 589 -31.37 -12.32 4.37
CA GLN A 589 -32.02 -13.49 3.74
C GLN A 589 -31.27 -14.05 2.53
N GLN A 590 -30.53 -13.21 1.80
CA GLN A 590 -29.79 -13.62 0.60
C GLN A 590 -28.31 -13.91 0.85
N SER A 591 -27.81 -13.52 2.04
CA SER A 591 -26.46 -13.86 2.47
C SER A 591 -26.35 -15.35 2.75
N GLN A 592 -25.19 -15.91 2.44
CA GLN A 592 -24.87 -17.31 2.68
C GLN A 592 -23.48 -17.44 3.28
N LEU A 593 -23.29 -18.47 4.10
CA LEU A 593 -21.99 -18.89 4.56
C LEU A 593 -21.16 -19.32 3.35
N LEU A 594 -19.88 -18.96 3.32
CA LEU A 594 -19.03 -19.30 2.17
C LEU A 594 -18.53 -20.75 2.21
N GLU A 595 -18.39 -21.34 3.39
CA GLU A 595 -17.86 -22.71 3.56
C GLU A 595 -18.56 -23.77 2.71
N PRO A 596 -19.91 -23.84 2.67
CA PRO A 596 -20.60 -24.82 1.83
C PRO A 596 -20.32 -24.68 0.33
N LEU A 597 -19.86 -23.52 -0.16
CA LEU A 597 -19.68 -23.27 -1.60
C LEU A 597 -18.41 -23.92 -2.16
N TRP A 598 -17.35 -24.02 -1.36
CA TRP A 598 -16.10 -24.69 -1.75
C TRP A 598 -16.01 -26.14 -1.29
N ARG A 599 -16.98 -26.59 -0.49
CA ARG A 599 -17.03 -27.97 0.01
C ARG A 599 -17.23 -28.95 -1.16
N ILE A 600 -16.37 -29.96 -1.23
CA ILE A 600 -16.46 -31.05 -2.20
C ILE A 600 -16.77 -32.34 -1.45
N LEU A 601 -18.02 -32.80 -1.55
CA LEU A 601 -18.45 -34.06 -0.93
C LEU A 601 -17.96 -35.26 -1.76
N GLY A 602 -17.22 -36.15 -1.08
CA GLY A 602 -16.75 -37.40 -1.68
C GLY A 602 -17.90 -38.36 -1.93
N ILE A 603 -17.86 -39.11 -3.02
CA ILE A 603 -18.83 -40.17 -3.31
C ILE A 603 -18.12 -41.51 -3.21
N LEU A 604 -18.48 -42.32 -2.22
CA LEU A 604 -17.91 -43.65 -2.07
C LEU A 604 -18.79 -44.68 -2.80
N LYS A 605 -18.19 -45.45 -3.72
CA LYS A 605 -18.88 -46.51 -4.46
C LYS A 605 -18.64 -47.89 -3.87
N SER A 606 -17.39 -48.17 -3.49
CA SER A 606 -17.02 -49.44 -2.87
C SER A 606 -15.86 -49.23 -1.89
N ALA A 607 -15.84 -50.07 -0.85
CA ALA A 607 -14.77 -50.12 0.13
C ALA A 607 -14.39 -51.58 0.37
N GLN A 608 -13.10 -51.88 0.20
CA GLN A 608 -12.55 -53.21 0.43
C GLN A 608 -11.37 -53.11 1.39
N VAL A 609 -11.20 -54.10 2.25
CA VAL A 609 -9.99 -54.30 3.04
C VAL A 609 -9.40 -55.68 2.75
N ILE A 610 -8.12 -55.71 2.41
CA ILE A 610 -7.34 -56.93 2.31
C ILE A 610 -6.65 -57.15 3.64
N VAL A 611 -6.97 -58.26 4.30
CA VAL A 611 -6.38 -58.67 5.57
C VAL A 611 -5.27 -59.67 5.29
N ASN A 612 -4.03 -59.29 5.60
CA ASN A 612 -2.85 -60.14 5.49
C ASN A 612 -1.99 -59.98 6.74
N VAL A 613 -2.30 -60.77 7.77
CA VAL A 613 -1.65 -60.69 9.09
C VAL A 613 -0.18 -61.12 9.07
N SER A 614 0.23 -61.87 8.04
CA SER A 614 1.62 -62.31 7.84
C SER A 614 2.55 -61.20 7.36
N ASN A 615 1.99 -60.08 6.87
CA ASN A 615 2.75 -58.95 6.36
C ASN A 615 3.32 -58.09 7.51
N SER A 616 4.60 -57.71 7.43
CA SER A 616 5.26 -56.92 8.48
C SER A 616 4.80 -55.47 8.53
N ASN A 617 4.33 -54.92 7.40
CA ASN A 617 3.75 -53.57 7.29
C ASN A 617 2.55 -53.61 6.32
N GLY A 618 1.46 -52.93 6.66
CA GLY A 618 0.21 -52.96 5.90
C GLY A 618 -0.55 -54.27 6.10
N LYS A 619 -0.79 -54.66 7.36
CA LYS A 619 -1.59 -55.85 7.70
C LYS A 619 -3.04 -55.74 7.22
N LEU A 620 -3.55 -54.51 7.21
CA LEU A 620 -4.79 -54.13 6.55
C LEU A 620 -4.45 -53.22 5.38
N ILE A 621 -4.86 -53.57 4.15
CA ILE A 621 -4.75 -52.69 2.98
C ILE A 621 -6.15 -52.34 2.52
N PHE A 622 -6.54 -51.09 2.71
CA PHE A 622 -7.82 -50.57 2.27
C PHE A 622 -7.74 -50.12 0.82
N ARG A 623 -8.75 -50.49 0.04
CA ARG A 623 -8.96 -50.05 -1.34
C ARG A 623 -10.36 -49.48 -1.45
N LEU A 624 -10.45 -48.20 -1.78
CA LEU A 624 -11.70 -47.51 -1.96
C LEU A 624 -11.84 -47.13 -3.44
N GLU A 625 -13.04 -47.25 -3.98
CA GLU A 625 -13.38 -46.70 -5.29
C GLU A 625 -14.55 -45.73 -5.15
N GLY A 626 -14.49 -44.63 -5.89
CA GLY A 626 -15.46 -43.56 -5.76
C GLY A 626 -15.11 -42.36 -6.63
N GLN A 627 -15.69 -41.21 -6.32
CA GLN A 627 -15.50 -39.97 -7.06
C GLN A 627 -15.28 -38.81 -6.08
N LYS A 628 -14.71 -37.71 -6.58
CA LYS A 628 -14.49 -36.47 -5.81
C LYS A 628 -13.64 -36.69 -4.54
N MET A 629 -12.63 -37.55 -4.63
CA MET A 629 -11.63 -37.73 -3.57
C MET A 629 -10.47 -36.77 -3.82
N ILE A 630 -10.09 -35.95 -2.85
CA ILE A 630 -9.04 -34.95 -3.04
C ILE A 630 -7.71 -35.47 -2.44
N PRO A 631 -6.64 -35.62 -3.26
CA PRO A 631 -5.31 -35.98 -2.78
C PRO A 631 -4.83 -35.04 -1.67
N GLY A 632 -4.37 -35.62 -0.55
CA GLY A 632 -3.91 -34.86 0.62
C GLY A 632 -5.00 -34.48 1.62
N TYR A 633 -6.27 -34.47 1.20
CA TYR A 633 -7.40 -34.03 2.04
C TYR A 633 -8.40 -35.15 2.37
N LEU A 634 -8.35 -36.27 1.65
CA LEU A 634 -9.27 -37.39 1.90
C LEU A 634 -9.05 -38.01 3.29
N ASN A 635 -10.14 -38.08 4.04
CA ASN A 635 -10.29 -38.78 5.31
C ASN A 635 -11.31 -39.91 5.14
N VAL A 636 -11.15 -40.98 5.91
CA VAL A 636 -11.97 -42.19 5.84
C VAL A 636 -12.45 -42.50 7.26
N LYS A 637 -13.76 -42.57 7.43
CA LYS A 637 -14.41 -43.00 8.68
C LYS A 637 -14.83 -44.45 8.53
N ILE A 638 -14.36 -45.29 9.45
CA ILE A 638 -14.69 -46.72 9.54
C ILE A 638 -15.35 -46.96 10.89
N PHE A 639 -16.48 -47.65 10.91
CA PHE A 639 -17.23 -47.90 12.14
C PHE A 639 -18.02 -49.21 12.08
N GLU A 640 -18.38 -49.75 13.24
CA GLU A 640 -19.24 -50.94 13.34
C GLU A 640 -20.68 -50.60 12.95
N LEU A 641 -21.18 -51.20 11.88
CA LEU A 641 -22.55 -50.97 11.39
C LEU A 641 -23.57 -51.82 12.18
N ARG A 642 -23.29 -53.12 12.35
CA ARG A 642 -24.14 -54.06 13.10
C ARG A 642 -23.41 -55.37 13.38
N ASN A 643 -23.98 -56.17 14.27
CA ASN A 643 -23.60 -57.58 14.40
C ASN A 643 -24.06 -58.39 13.17
N LYS A 644 -23.29 -59.41 12.81
CA LYS A 644 -23.72 -60.40 11.81
C LYS A 644 -24.87 -61.25 12.36
N THR A 645 -25.80 -61.63 11.49
CA THR A 645 -26.84 -62.59 11.83
C THR A 645 -26.23 -63.99 11.96
N LYS A 646 -26.94 -64.91 12.64
CA LYS A 646 -26.49 -66.30 12.79
C LYS A 646 -26.30 -66.99 11.43
N GLU A 647 -27.14 -66.67 10.45
CA GLU A 647 -27.05 -67.15 9.07
C GLU A 647 -25.79 -66.62 8.36
N GLU A 648 -25.45 -65.34 8.54
CA GLU A 648 -24.22 -64.74 7.98
C GLU A 648 -22.95 -65.32 8.64
N ILE A 649 -22.98 -65.60 9.94
CA ILE A 649 -21.89 -66.28 10.66
C ILE A 649 -21.72 -67.71 10.14
N ASP A 650 -22.82 -68.46 9.99
CA ASP A 650 -22.82 -69.82 9.45
C ASP A 650 -22.35 -69.87 7.99
N GLN A 651 -22.65 -68.82 7.20
CA GLN A 651 -22.20 -68.68 5.82
C GLN A 651 -20.71 -68.32 5.72
N VAL A 652 -20.20 -67.44 6.58
CA VAL A 652 -18.76 -67.14 6.71
C VAL A 652 -17.99 -68.41 7.12
N GLN A 653 -18.51 -69.19 8.07
CA GLN A 653 -17.92 -70.47 8.46
C GLN A 653 -17.97 -71.52 7.34
N LYS A 654 -19.02 -71.53 6.51
CA LYS A 654 -19.11 -72.38 5.31
C LYS A 654 -18.13 -71.96 4.21
N GLU A 655 -17.98 -70.67 3.93
CA GLU A 655 -17.02 -70.16 2.92
C GLU A 655 -15.57 -70.37 3.34
N ILE A 656 -15.25 -70.21 4.63
CA ILE A 656 -13.95 -70.57 5.20
C ILE A 656 -13.70 -72.08 5.01
N LYS A 657 -14.69 -72.95 5.30
CA LYS A 657 -14.59 -74.40 5.04
C LYS A 657 -14.54 -74.77 3.55
N TYR A 658 -15.14 -73.98 2.65
CA TYR A 658 -15.19 -74.26 1.21
C TYR A 658 -13.92 -73.81 0.48
N LYS A 659 -13.29 -72.69 0.89
CA LYS A 659 -11.99 -72.25 0.36
C LYS A 659 -10.85 -73.20 0.73
N HIS A 660 -10.92 -73.86 1.88
CA HIS A 660 -9.93 -74.87 2.28
C HIS A 660 -9.89 -76.09 1.34
N ASN A 661 -10.95 -76.36 0.57
CA ASN A 661 -11.06 -77.51 -0.33
C ASN A 661 -10.70 -77.24 -1.80
N LYS A 662 -10.24 -76.04 -2.17
CA LYS A 662 -9.99 -75.69 -3.58
C LYS A 662 -8.59 -75.15 -3.87
N ASN A 663 -7.57 -75.82 -3.35
CA ASN A 663 -6.22 -75.77 -3.93
C ASN A 663 -5.90 -77.09 -4.63
N ASN A 664 -6.48 -77.28 -5.83
CA ASN A 664 -5.95 -78.14 -6.91
C ASN A 664 -6.84 -78.05 -8.18
N LEU A 665 -6.49 -77.19 -9.14
CA LEU A 665 -6.31 -77.53 -10.57
C LEU A 665 -6.11 -76.27 -11.44
N LYS A 666 -5.15 -76.35 -12.38
CA LYS A 666 -4.87 -75.37 -13.44
C LYS A 666 -5.75 -75.58 -14.69
N SER A 667 -6.03 -74.44 -15.35
CA SER A 667 -6.26 -74.18 -16.79
C SER A 667 -7.37 -74.92 -17.57
N LEU A 668 -8.24 -74.19 -18.28
CA LEU A 668 -8.26 -74.13 -19.75
C LEU A 668 -9.25 -73.08 -20.30
N LYS A 669 -8.97 -72.64 -21.54
CA LYS A 669 -9.65 -71.63 -22.37
C LYS A 669 -11.08 -72.02 -22.79
N GLY A 670 -11.92 -71.01 -23.08
CA GLY A 670 -13.15 -71.15 -23.85
C GLY A 670 -13.74 -69.81 -24.30
N THR A 671 -13.70 -69.54 -25.60
CA THR A 671 -14.31 -68.43 -26.35
C THR A 671 -15.83 -68.57 -26.52
N THR A 672 -16.58 -67.46 -26.52
CA THR A 672 -17.75 -67.26 -27.41
C THR A 672 -18.15 -65.79 -27.57
N GLN A 673 -18.70 -65.49 -28.74
CA GLN A 673 -19.05 -64.18 -29.30
C GLN A 673 -20.48 -63.70 -28.95
N LYS A 674 -20.61 -62.37 -28.91
CA LYS A 674 -21.69 -61.47 -29.40
C LYS A 674 -23.19 -61.86 -29.25
N SER A 675 -23.96 -60.89 -28.77
CA SER A 675 -25.17 -60.40 -29.47
C SER A 675 -25.43 -58.91 -29.19
N GLN A 676 -25.66 -58.14 -30.26
CA GLN A 676 -26.10 -56.74 -30.28
C GLN A 676 -27.60 -56.62 -30.02
N ILE A 677 -28.07 -55.47 -29.52
CA ILE A 677 -29.07 -54.54 -30.13
C ILE A 677 -29.45 -53.43 -29.12
N THR A 678 -29.39 -52.18 -29.58
CA THR A 678 -29.69 -50.87 -28.98
C THR A 678 -31.22 -50.55 -28.98
N PRO A 679 -31.71 -49.31 -28.74
CA PRO A 679 -31.62 -48.39 -27.59
C PRO A 679 -33.03 -48.02 -27.04
N LYS A 680 -33.16 -47.33 -25.90
CA LYS A 680 -34.26 -46.39 -25.68
C LYS A 680 -33.81 -45.17 -24.89
N HIS A 681 -33.95 -44.01 -25.54
CA HIS A 681 -33.94 -42.68 -24.97
C HIS A 681 -34.96 -42.57 -23.81
N GLN A 682 -34.51 -42.01 -22.70
CA GLN A 682 -35.33 -41.13 -21.88
C GLN A 682 -34.44 -39.97 -21.42
N THR A 683 -34.83 -38.79 -21.88
CA THR A 683 -34.42 -37.48 -21.41
C THR A 683 -34.93 -37.31 -19.99
N ASP A 684 -34.04 -37.11 -19.01
CA ASP A 684 -34.44 -36.58 -17.72
C ASP A 684 -33.68 -35.29 -17.42
N ASN A 685 -34.49 -34.28 -17.13
CA ASN A 685 -34.13 -32.93 -16.80
C ASN A 685 -33.12 -32.89 -15.64
N GLN A 686 -32.07 -32.10 -15.82
CA GLN A 686 -31.30 -31.55 -14.71
C GLN A 686 -32.22 -30.61 -13.91
N GLN A 687 -32.91 -31.14 -12.91
CA GLN A 687 -33.42 -30.34 -11.80
C GLN A 687 -32.30 -30.19 -10.78
N GLN A 688 -31.75 -28.98 -10.71
CA GLN A 688 -31.04 -28.49 -9.53
C GLN A 688 -31.97 -28.65 -8.33
N ILE A 689 -31.62 -29.56 -7.43
CA ILE A 689 -32.24 -29.64 -6.12
C ILE A 689 -31.61 -28.52 -5.29
N PHE A 690 -32.40 -27.46 -5.06
CA PHE A 690 -32.13 -26.49 -4.01
C PHE A 690 -32.25 -27.21 -2.67
N ILE A 691 -31.13 -27.34 -1.95
CA ILE A 691 -31.13 -27.76 -0.55
C ILE A 691 -31.33 -26.49 0.28
N SER A 692 -32.48 -26.38 0.93
CA SER A 692 -32.76 -25.34 1.91
C SER A 692 -31.81 -25.49 3.10
N SER A 693 -30.96 -24.49 3.32
CA SER A 693 -30.09 -24.37 4.48
C SER A 693 -30.92 -24.15 5.74
N ASN A 694 -31.18 -25.22 6.48
CA ASN A 694 -31.63 -25.15 7.87
C ASN A 694 -31.33 -26.48 8.57
N LEU A 695 -30.04 -26.77 8.78
CA LEU A 695 -29.63 -27.79 9.74
C LEU A 695 -29.02 -27.08 10.95
N LYS A 696 -29.88 -26.92 11.96
CA LYS A 696 -29.46 -26.71 13.34
C LYS A 696 -28.40 -27.74 13.69
N ILE A 697 -27.32 -27.29 14.32
CA ILE A 697 -26.45 -28.11 15.15
C ILE A 697 -27.31 -28.83 16.18
N LYS A 698 -27.66 -30.08 15.87
CA LYS A 698 -27.80 -31.14 16.83
C LYS A 698 -26.63 -32.06 16.54
N GLN A 699 -25.58 -31.98 17.36
CA GLN A 699 -24.75 -33.15 17.60
C GLN A 699 -25.64 -34.22 18.26
N GLU A 700 -26.43 -34.94 17.46
CA GLU A 700 -26.81 -36.30 17.81
C GLU A 700 -25.68 -37.18 17.31
N LEU A 701 -24.60 -37.24 18.10
CA LEU A 701 -23.54 -38.23 17.93
C LEU A 701 -24.20 -39.62 17.93
N HIS A 702 -24.41 -40.19 16.75
CA HIS A 702 -24.37 -41.65 16.62
C HIS A 702 -22.93 -42.08 16.90
N ASN A 703 -22.61 -42.23 18.19
CA ASN A 703 -21.43 -42.96 18.63
C ASN A 703 -21.66 -44.43 18.27
N TYR A 704 -21.34 -44.81 17.04
CA TYR A 704 -21.11 -46.21 16.73
C TYR A 704 -19.96 -46.69 17.63
N GLU A 705 -20.15 -47.82 18.33
CA GLU A 705 -19.06 -48.42 19.10
C GLU A 705 -17.88 -48.71 18.14
N ASN A 706 -16.67 -48.27 18.50
CA ASN A 706 -15.43 -48.43 17.73
C ASN A 706 -15.40 -47.71 16.35
N GLU A 707 -15.41 -46.38 16.36
CA GLU A 707 -15.11 -45.53 15.19
C GLU A 707 -13.60 -45.28 15.01
N ILE A 708 -13.14 -45.28 13.76
CA ILE A 708 -11.78 -44.92 13.35
C ILE A 708 -11.86 -43.88 12.22
N ILE A 709 -11.18 -42.75 12.40
CA ILE A 709 -10.96 -41.77 11.33
C ILE A 709 -9.49 -41.83 10.90
N TYR A 710 -9.25 -42.12 9.63
CA TYR A 710 -7.92 -42.19 9.02
C TYR A 710 -7.77 -41.11 7.94
N PRO A 711 -6.64 -40.38 7.86
CA PRO A 711 -5.51 -40.36 8.80
C PRO A 711 -5.86 -39.80 10.19
N PRO A 712 -5.21 -40.25 11.29
CA PRO A 712 -5.28 -39.57 12.59
C PRO A 712 -4.73 -38.13 12.53
N GLU A 713 -5.26 -37.24 13.37
CA GLU A 713 -4.89 -35.81 13.41
C GLU A 713 -3.44 -35.56 13.84
N ASP A 714 -2.84 -36.51 14.56
CA ASP A 714 -1.46 -36.41 15.05
C ASP A 714 -0.40 -36.55 13.93
N GLY A 715 -0.82 -36.79 12.68
CA GLY A 715 0.07 -36.92 11.53
C GLY A 715 0.93 -38.19 11.55
N SER A 716 0.64 -39.15 12.44
CA SER A 716 1.44 -40.36 12.64
C SER A 716 1.36 -41.37 11.48
N SER A 717 0.50 -41.13 10.48
CA SER A 717 0.23 -42.07 9.39
C SER A 717 0.54 -41.49 8.01
N SER A 718 0.67 -42.38 7.02
CA SER A 718 0.90 -41.97 5.63
C SER A 718 -0.38 -41.42 4.97
N PRO A 719 -0.29 -40.40 4.11
CA PRO A 719 -1.44 -39.88 3.38
C PRO A 719 -2.09 -40.95 2.49
N ILE A 720 -3.41 -40.88 2.33
CA ILE A 720 -4.16 -41.76 1.45
C ILE A 720 -3.72 -41.53 0.01
N GLN A 721 -3.26 -42.59 -0.66
CA GLN A 721 -2.81 -42.52 -2.04
C GLN A 721 -4.00 -42.59 -2.97
N ILE A 722 -4.21 -41.56 -3.79
CA ILE A 722 -5.32 -41.49 -4.74
C ILE A 722 -4.78 -41.59 -6.17
N LYS A 723 -5.38 -42.46 -6.98
CA LYS A 723 -5.13 -42.57 -8.42
C LYS A 723 -6.39 -42.20 -9.20
N GLY A 724 -6.24 -41.36 -10.23
CA GLY A 724 -7.32 -40.84 -11.05
C GLY A 724 -7.57 -39.35 -10.79
N GLU A 725 -8.23 -38.69 -11.74
CA GLU A 725 -8.52 -37.25 -11.73
C GLU A 725 -10.02 -37.00 -11.63
N ILE A 726 -10.41 -35.93 -10.93
CA ILE A 726 -11.80 -35.46 -10.86
C ILE A 726 -12.21 -34.96 -12.27
N PRO A 727 -13.42 -35.26 -12.79
CA PRO A 727 -14.58 -35.88 -12.12
C PRO A 727 -14.70 -37.41 -12.29
N ASN A 728 -13.65 -38.08 -12.78
CA ASN A 728 -13.70 -39.53 -13.05
C ASN A 728 -13.61 -40.37 -11.77
N ASP A 729 -13.80 -41.67 -11.93
CA ASP A 729 -13.63 -42.63 -10.84
C ASP A 729 -12.17 -42.66 -10.37
N GLN A 730 -11.99 -42.56 -9.06
CA GLN A 730 -10.73 -42.53 -8.37
C GLN A 730 -10.59 -43.76 -7.49
N LYS A 731 -9.35 -44.23 -7.36
CA LYS A 731 -8.98 -45.33 -6.45
C LYS A 731 -8.12 -44.79 -5.33
N ALA A 732 -8.60 -44.88 -4.10
CA ALA A 732 -7.85 -44.55 -2.91
C ALA A 732 -7.28 -45.82 -2.26
N THR A 733 -6.05 -45.77 -1.75
CA THR A 733 -5.39 -46.88 -1.06
C THR A 733 -4.59 -46.38 0.13
N PHE A 734 -4.75 -47.05 1.27
CA PHE A 734 -3.95 -46.81 2.48
C PHE A 734 -3.80 -48.11 3.28
N GLY A 735 -2.79 -48.15 4.15
CA GLY A 735 -2.47 -49.33 4.94
C GLY A 735 -2.51 -49.03 6.44
N MET A 736 -2.97 -50.00 7.23
CA MET A 736 -2.90 -49.96 8.70
C MET A 736 -2.18 -51.20 9.22
N ASN A 737 -1.41 -51.03 10.30
CA ASN A 737 -0.69 -52.12 10.96
C ASN A 737 -1.49 -52.74 12.12
N GLU A 738 -2.28 -51.96 12.83
CA GLU A 738 -3.17 -52.46 13.87
C GLU A 738 -4.41 -53.09 13.24
N TYR A 739 -4.68 -54.36 13.56
CA TYR A 739 -5.73 -55.17 12.92
C TYR A 739 -6.71 -55.77 13.91
N LYS A 740 -6.40 -55.78 15.22
CA LYS A 740 -7.21 -56.48 16.23
C LYS A 740 -8.57 -55.83 16.47
N TRP A 741 -8.74 -54.57 16.08
CA TRP A 741 -10.03 -53.87 16.13
C TRP A 741 -11.03 -54.41 15.10
N LEU A 742 -10.58 -55.02 14.00
CA LEU A 742 -11.44 -55.49 12.91
C LEU A 742 -12.00 -56.89 13.22
N SER A 743 -13.10 -56.95 13.98
CA SER A 743 -13.78 -58.20 14.36
C SER A 743 -14.69 -58.76 13.25
N TYR A 744 -14.15 -58.91 12.04
CA TYR A 744 -14.92 -59.21 10.82
C TYR A 744 -15.67 -60.55 10.85
N LYS A 745 -15.32 -61.49 11.75
CA LYS A 745 -16.05 -62.76 11.92
C LYS A 745 -17.44 -62.54 12.55
N GLU A 746 -17.59 -61.51 13.38
CA GLU A 746 -18.80 -61.27 14.18
C GLU A 746 -19.53 -59.98 13.80
N LYS A 747 -18.82 -59.02 13.21
CA LYS A 747 -19.33 -57.67 12.93
C LYS A 747 -19.35 -57.35 11.42
N VAL A 748 -20.27 -56.48 11.04
CA VAL A 748 -20.30 -55.80 9.73
C VAL A 748 -19.81 -54.38 9.93
N TYR A 749 -18.81 -53.96 9.16
CA TYR A 749 -18.27 -52.60 9.19
C TYR A 749 -18.78 -51.81 7.99
N ALA A 750 -18.84 -50.49 8.14
CA ALA A 750 -19.13 -49.57 7.06
C ALA A 750 -18.10 -48.44 6.98
N VAL A 751 -18.07 -47.79 5.82
CA VAL A 751 -17.11 -46.75 5.47
C VAL A 751 -17.85 -45.53 4.93
N LEU A 752 -17.36 -44.37 5.34
CA LEU A 752 -17.65 -43.06 4.75
C LEU A 752 -16.32 -42.35 4.44
N ILE A 753 -16.38 -41.35 3.57
CA ILE A 753 -15.24 -40.51 3.21
C ILE A 753 -15.56 -39.03 3.40
N SER A 754 -14.53 -38.22 3.63
CA SER A 754 -14.65 -36.78 3.77
C SER A 754 -13.42 -36.09 3.19
N ASN A 755 -13.58 -34.95 2.52
CA ASN A 755 -12.44 -34.12 2.10
C ASN A 755 -12.17 -32.95 3.06
N ASP A 756 -13.05 -32.70 4.03
CA ASP A 756 -12.93 -31.61 5.02
C ASP A 756 -12.81 -32.12 6.46
N ARG A 757 -12.85 -33.45 6.66
CA ARG A 757 -12.84 -34.16 7.94
C ARG A 757 -14.08 -33.89 8.82
N ASN A 758 -15.02 -33.06 8.37
CA ASN A 758 -16.21 -32.71 9.12
C ASN A 758 -17.41 -33.53 8.64
N ILE A 759 -17.70 -33.45 7.34
CA ILE A 759 -18.85 -34.11 6.73
C ILE A 759 -18.38 -35.39 6.07
N PHE A 760 -18.89 -36.51 6.59
CA PHE A 760 -18.56 -37.84 6.08
C PHE A 760 -19.71 -38.40 5.25
N THR A 761 -19.44 -38.61 3.96
CA THR A 761 -20.42 -39.04 2.98
C THR A 761 -20.10 -40.41 2.42
N GLY A 762 -21.14 -41.14 2.03
CA GLY A 762 -21.04 -42.48 1.47
C GLY A 762 -21.52 -42.54 0.03
N LYS A 763 -22.48 -43.41 -0.23
CA LYS A 763 -23.16 -43.54 -1.53
C LYS A 763 -23.81 -42.20 -1.91
N ASN A 764 -23.77 -41.88 -3.19
CA ASN A 764 -24.34 -40.66 -3.77
C ASN A 764 -23.81 -39.32 -3.17
N GLY A 765 -22.80 -39.36 -2.29
CA GLY A 765 -22.34 -38.16 -1.58
C GLY A 765 -23.28 -37.74 -0.45
N THR A 766 -24.05 -38.68 0.10
CA THR A 766 -25.05 -38.43 1.15
C THR A 766 -24.49 -38.80 2.53
N GLU A 767 -24.92 -38.08 3.56
CA GLU A 767 -24.59 -38.37 4.96
C GLU A 767 -25.52 -39.46 5.53
N ILE A 768 -25.07 -40.19 6.55
CA ILE A 768 -25.91 -41.19 7.22
C ILE A 768 -27.10 -40.55 7.94
N GLU A 769 -26.93 -39.29 8.38
CA GLU A 769 -27.99 -38.51 9.02
C GLU A 769 -29.14 -38.18 8.06
N GLU A 770 -28.87 -38.14 6.76
CA GLU A 770 -29.87 -37.90 5.71
C GLU A 770 -30.43 -39.21 5.13
N ASP A 771 -29.61 -40.24 4.99
CA ASP A 771 -30.01 -41.59 4.54
C ASP A 771 -29.24 -42.65 5.33
N GLU A 772 -29.95 -43.43 6.14
CA GLU A 772 -29.38 -44.55 6.91
C GLU A 772 -28.62 -45.58 6.03
N ASN A 773 -28.90 -45.62 4.72
CA ASN A 773 -28.25 -46.50 3.75
C ASN A 773 -27.06 -45.87 3.00
N ALA A 774 -26.70 -44.62 3.33
CA ALA A 774 -25.59 -43.90 2.73
C ALA A 774 -24.26 -44.62 2.95
N ALA A 775 -24.08 -45.28 4.10
CA ALA A 775 -22.84 -45.99 4.42
C ALA A 775 -22.52 -47.10 3.40
N VAL A 776 -21.25 -47.20 3.01
CA VAL A 776 -20.77 -48.30 2.15
C VAL A 776 -20.24 -49.41 3.03
N GLN A 777 -20.85 -50.60 2.94
CA GLN A 777 -20.38 -51.76 3.67
C GLN A 777 -18.94 -52.11 3.27
N LEU A 778 -18.08 -52.34 4.25
CA LEU A 778 -16.69 -52.75 4.04
C LEU A 778 -16.63 -54.23 3.65
N GLU A 779 -16.19 -54.51 2.44
CA GLU A 779 -15.92 -55.88 1.98
C GLU A 779 -14.56 -56.36 2.52
N VAL A 780 -14.54 -57.51 3.19
CA VAL A 780 -13.33 -58.07 3.81
C VAL A 780 -12.80 -59.23 2.97
N ILE A 781 -11.58 -59.10 2.47
CA ILE A 781 -10.88 -60.13 1.68
C ILE A 781 -9.71 -60.65 2.52
N ILE A 782 -9.68 -61.95 2.78
CA ILE A 782 -8.59 -62.61 3.52
C ILE A 782 -7.61 -63.18 2.51
N GLU A 783 -6.33 -62.77 2.61
CA GLU A 783 -5.20 -63.47 1.99
C GLU A 783 -4.64 -64.45 3.03
N ASP A 784 -4.68 -65.75 2.70
CA ASP A 784 -4.45 -66.86 3.62
C ASP A 784 -3.17 -66.73 4.48
N ASP A 785 -3.37 -66.74 5.81
CA ASP A 785 -2.54 -67.38 6.87
C ASP A 785 -2.91 -66.81 8.26
N VAL A 786 -4.21 -66.82 8.64
CA VAL A 786 -4.65 -66.35 9.99
C VAL A 786 -4.75 -67.51 11.01
N GLU A 787 -4.68 -68.78 10.60
CA GLU A 787 -4.91 -69.92 11.50
C GLU A 787 -3.64 -70.58 12.05
N LYS A 788 -2.68 -69.80 12.57
CA LYS A 788 -1.59 -70.37 13.40
C LYS A 788 -1.54 -69.90 14.84
N GLU A 789 -2.39 -68.99 15.29
CA GLU A 789 -2.30 -68.43 16.64
C GLU A 789 -3.47 -68.78 17.59
N GLU A 790 -4.50 -69.52 17.17
CA GLU A 790 -5.64 -69.86 18.05
C GLU A 790 -5.68 -71.30 18.60
N GLU A 791 -4.73 -72.18 18.25
CA GLU A 791 -4.68 -73.55 18.83
C GLU A 791 -3.91 -73.67 20.17
N GLU A 792 -3.34 -72.61 20.73
CA GLU A 792 -2.46 -72.72 21.93
C GLU A 792 -3.11 -72.39 23.29
N LYS A 793 -4.45 -72.44 23.41
CA LYS A 793 -5.13 -72.14 24.71
C LYS A 793 -5.94 -73.25 25.37
N ASP A 794 -5.99 -74.45 24.82
CA ASP A 794 -6.75 -75.57 25.42
C ASP A 794 -5.88 -76.76 25.85
N ASP A 795 -4.65 -76.53 26.32
CA ASP A 795 -3.88 -77.60 26.96
C ASP A 795 -3.02 -77.11 28.15
N LYS A 796 -3.68 -76.64 29.21
CA LYS A 796 -3.10 -76.60 30.57
C LYS A 796 -4.14 -76.89 31.65
N THR A 797 -4.56 -78.15 31.71
CA THR A 797 -5.00 -78.79 32.97
C THR A 797 -4.74 -80.28 32.87
N GLU A 798 -3.61 -80.75 33.42
CA GLU A 798 -3.51 -81.92 34.31
C GLU A 798 -2.03 -82.27 34.64
N GLY A 799 -1.71 -82.26 35.94
CA GLY A 799 -0.87 -83.29 36.57
C GLY A 799 0.65 -83.09 36.72
N LYS A 800 1.09 -82.36 37.77
CA LYS A 800 1.72 -82.89 39.01
C LYS A 800 2.38 -81.80 39.83
#